data_AF-A0A2S3H5M1-F1
#
_entry.id   AF-A0A2S3H5M1-F1
#
_cell.length_a   1.000
_cell.length_b   1.000
_cell.length_c   1.000
_cell.angle_alpha   90.00
_cell.angle_beta   90.00
_cell.angle_gamma   90.00
#
_symmetry.space_group_name_H-M   'P 1'
#
loop_
_entity.id
_entity.type
_entity.pdbx_description
1 polymer ?
#
loop_
_entity_poly.entity_id
_entity_poly.type
_entity_poly.pdbx_seq_one_letter_code
_entity_poly.pdbx_strand_id
1 'polypeptide(L)'
;MKNLQDESENDDQGQPLDMKPLRSLAPMFPTPLGYDVTTQSTDPMLVFVTPFRPRASPEQSAASFGQPLPKSPIPLKATPISAAFPIPRPEYESSDEDCKLFSDHKKPTSTSRKTTKRTQQVGYSDAANIKRRSTKRSLNIELASCPSSSSDPNESVEEIMMMFDSLRRRILQLDEKEDAGRRADLKAGTLMMQNGLRINNLKTIGPVPGVEIGDIFFFRIEMCIVGLHAPAMAGIDYISAKHVGNNDTLAVSIISSGGYENDDNDMDILVYTGQGGNSRHKEKHDQKLERGNLALMNSMKRKNLIRVVRSAQDPFFSSGKIYIYDGLYRVEDSWMDKAKNGFSVFKYKLRRELGQPDGIAVWKMTEKWKANPATRDKAILLDLSSKVENIPVCLVNDVDDEKGPSYFNYVTGVEYLRPVSKTKPLQSCKCPSVCLPGDPNCSCSQLNGGDLPYTSSGLLVKHIPMLYECSSRCQCSQNCRNRITQKGVYLNFEVFWTGDCGWGVRSWDPIRAGTFICEYAGKVIDETNLNMDGEEDEYTFCASWPIDKVLRWNLGAELLEDASANVTTERLKRLPIVISAKSSGNVARFLNHSCSPNLIWQPVQYDHGDNSYPHIMFFAMKHIPPMTELTYDYGTRGAPPGIKGKFPNAPKLKPCLCGSTNCRGSF
;
A
#
# COMPACT_ATOMS: atom_id res chain seq x y z
N MET A 1 -45.11 -11.01 60.32
CA MET A 1 -45.67 -10.94 61.70
C MET A 1 -44.62 -11.48 62.66
N LYS A 2 -44.12 -10.58 63.54
CA LYS A 2 -43.39 -10.76 64.84
C LYS A 2 -42.08 -11.60 64.82
N ASN A 3 -40.88 -11.02 65.01
CA ASN A 3 -40.23 -10.45 66.24
C ASN A 3 -39.84 -11.56 67.26
N LEU A 4 -38.68 -11.62 67.95
CA LEU A 4 -37.61 -10.67 68.34
C LEU A 4 -36.47 -11.44 69.11
N GLN A 5 -35.24 -10.90 69.10
CA GLN A 5 -34.18 -10.86 70.18
C GLN A 5 -33.34 -12.10 70.52
N ASP A 6 -32.06 -12.05 70.93
CA ASP A 6 -31.07 -10.97 71.11
C ASP A 6 -29.63 -11.55 71.23
N GLU A 7 -28.64 -10.73 70.83
CA GLU A 7 -27.24 -10.49 71.29
C GLU A 7 -26.21 -11.61 71.67
N SER A 8 -25.01 -11.51 71.08
CA SER A 8 -23.80 -10.98 71.76
C SER A 8 -22.60 -10.84 70.81
N GLU A 9 -21.84 -9.77 71.03
CA GLU A 9 -20.71 -9.23 70.28
C GLU A 9 -19.40 -10.02 70.48
N ASN A 10 -18.50 -9.98 69.48
CA ASN A 10 -17.07 -9.86 69.74
C ASN A 10 -16.36 -9.21 68.53
N ASP A 11 -15.69 -8.11 68.85
CA ASP A 11 -14.85 -7.24 68.04
C ASP A 11 -13.46 -7.88 67.90
N ASP A 12 -12.85 -7.86 66.71
CA ASP A 12 -11.39 -7.98 66.61
C ASP A 12 -10.82 -7.16 65.44
N GLN A 13 -10.02 -6.18 65.83
CA GLN A 13 -9.33 -5.22 64.97
C GLN A 13 -8.00 -5.83 64.52
N GLY A 14 -7.85 -6.09 63.22
CA GLY A 14 -6.57 -6.46 62.61
C GLY A 14 -5.87 -5.26 61.96
N GLN A 15 -4.91 -4.64 62.65
CA GLN A 15 -3.93 -3.68 62.12
C GLN A 15 -2.63 -4.41 61.66
N PRO A 16 -1.67 -3.73 61.00
CA PRO A 16 -1.09 -4.14 59.71
C PRO A 16 0.21 -4.95 59.83
N LEU A 17 0.48 -5.78 58.82
CA LEU A 17 1.72 -6.53 58.67
C LEU A 17 2.87 -5.61 58.21
N ASP A 18 3.87 -5.53 59.08
CA ASP A 18 5.16 -4.84 58.90
C ASP A 18 6.06 -5.61 57.90
N MET A 19 6.18 -5.11 56.67
CA MET A 19 7.06 -5.68 55.64
C MET A 19 8.42 -4.99 55.67
N LYS A 20 9.44 -5.71 56.14
CA LYS A 20 10.86 -5.31 56.08
C LYS A 20 11.36 -5.21 54.62
N PRO A 21 12.21 -4.23 54.29
CA PRO A 21 12.69 -4.03 52.92
C PRO A 21 13.77 -5.04 52.52
N LEU A 22 13.56 -5.73 51.39
CA LEU A 22 14.57 -6.58 50.75
C LEU A 22 15.58 -5.72 49.97
N ARG A 23 16.85 -5.98 50.24
CA ARG A 23 18.03 -5.28 49.70
C ARG A 23 18.20 -5.50 48.20
N SER A 24 18.53 -4.40 47.52
CA SER A 24 19.09 -4.32 46.17
C SER A 24 20.23 -5.31 45.94
N LEU A 25 20.15 -6.08 44.86
CA LEU A 25 21.26 -6.88 44.32
C LEU A 25 21.68 -6.25 42.99
N ALA A 26 22.90 -5.72 42.96
CA ALA A 26 23.57 -5.26 41.74
C ALA A 26 24.13 -6.47 40.95
N PRO A 27 24.09 -6.44 39.61
CA PRO A 27 24.67 -7.52 38.80
C PRO A 27 26.20 -7.41 38.73
N MET A 28 26.88 -8.50 39.10
CA MET A 28 28.33 -8.69 38.91
C MET A 28 28.62 -9.20 37.49
N PHE A 29 29.53 -8.54 36.78
CA PHE A 29 30.19 -9.06 35.59
C PHE A 29 31.49 -9.79 35.99
N PRO A 30 31.82 -10.96 35.42
CA PRO A 30 33.10 -11.61 35.67
C PRO A 30 34.20 -10.97 34.83
N THR A 31 35.25 -10.46 35.49
CA THR A 31 36.50 -9.99 34.86
C THR A 31 37.47 -11.17 34.71
N PRO A 32 38.23 -11.26 33.60
CA PRO A 32 39.30 -12.24 33.44
C PRO A 32 40.59 -11.79 34.14
N LEU A 33 41.43 -12.79 34.48
CA LEU A 33 42.68 -12.69 35.23
C LEU A 33 43.59 -11.52 34.82
N GLY A 34 44.08 -10.78 35.81
CA GLY A 34 45.23 -9.88 35.70
C GLY A 34 46.17 -10.06 36.89
N TYR A 35 47.45 -10.27 36.59
CA TYR A 35 48.57 -10.18 37.52
C TYR A 35 49.00 -8.70 37.68
N ASP A 36 49.49 -8.41 38.88
CA ASP A 36 49.99 -7.16 39.50
C ASP A 36 50.33 -5.91 38.68
N VAL A 37 49.99 -4.75 39.27
CA VAL A 37 50.62 -3.45 39.01
C VAL A 37 51.31 -2.97 40.27
N THR A 38 52.59 -2.61 40.17
CA THR A 38 53.25 -1.70 41.12
C THR A 38 54.03 -0.59 40.40
N THR A 39 53.84 0.62 40.94
CA THR A 39 54.74 1.79 41.02
C THR A 39 54.97 2.75 39.84
N GLN A 40 54.50 3.99 40.09
CA GLN A 40 55.18 5.30 40.03
C GLN A 40 55.79 5.87 38.72
N SER A 41 55.23 7.03 38.33
CA SER A 41 55.90 8.33 38.10
C SER A 41 56.96 8.49 37.00
N THR A 42 56.66 9.29 35.96
CA THR A 42 57.20 10.66 35.69
C THR A 42 56.91 11.09 34.23
N ASP A 43 56.56 12.36 34.08
CA ASP A 43 56.31 13.13 32.84
C ASP A 43 57.64 13.48 32.11
N PRO A 44 57.71 14.28 31.01
CA PRO A 44 56.97 14.36 29.74
C PRO A 44 57.94 14.28 28.50
N MET A 45 57.44 14.34 27.27
CA MET A 45 57.84 15.35 26.24
C MET A 45 57.26 15.08 24.84
N LEU A 46 56.75 16.18 24.25
CA LEU A 46 56.42 16.41 22.84
C LEU A 46 57.63 16.21 21.90
N VAL A 47 57.38 15.87 20.63
CA VAL A 47 57.86 16.59 19.41
C VAL A 47 57.26 15.96 18.14
N PHE A 48 56.72 16.82 17.27
CA PHE A 48 56.22 16.54 15.90
C PHE A 48 57.37 16.20 14.92
N VAL A 49 57.03 15.64 13.74
CA VAL A 49 57.51 16.01 12.37
C VAL A 49 57.29 14.84 11.37
N THR A 50 56.47 15.08 10.34
CA THR A 50 56.52 14.43 8.99
C THR A 50 57.67 15.08 8.17
N PRO A 51 58.25 14.59 7.04
CA PRO A 51 57.56 13.91 5.91
C PRO A 51 58.42 13.01 4.95
N PHE A 52 57.77 12.54 3.87
CA PHE A 52 58.28 12.20 2.51
C PHE A 52 58.94 10.85 2.13
N ARG A 53 58.59 10.51 0.86
CA ARG A 53 58.79 9.35 -0.05
C ARG A 53 60.26 9.15 -0.50
N PRO A 54 60.64 8.00 -1.13
CA PRO A 54 60.79 8.01 -2.60
C PRO A 54 60.47 6.72 -3.40
N ARG A 55 60.38 6.95 -4.73
CA ARG A 55 60.37 6.11 -5.98
C ARG A 55 61.57 5.11 -6.03
N ALA A 56 61.74 4.07 -6.88
CA ALA A 56 61.21 3.61 -8.18
C ALA A 56 61.64 2.12 -8.43
N SER A 57 61.04 1.45 -9.42
CA SER A 57 61.25 0.07 -9.93
C SER A 57 62.47 -0.09 -10.88
N PRO A 58 62.86 -1.31 -11.37
CA PRO A 58 62.25 -1.88 -12.60
C PRO A 58 62.14 -3.44 -12.73
N GLU A 59 61.17 -3.85 -13.58
CA GLU A 59 61.10 -4.95 -14.59
C GLU A 59 61.29 -6.46 -14.26
N GLN A 60 60.23 -7.29 -14.48
CA GLN A 60 60.04 -8.16 -15.68
C GLN A 60 58.68 -8.92 -15.68
N SER A 61 58.10 -9.02 -16.89
CA SER A 61 56.84 -9.61 -17.42
C SER A 61 56.62 -11.12 -17.18
N ALA A 62 55.45 -11.78 -17.36
CA ALA A 62 54.06 -11.47 -17.72
C ALA A 62 53.19 -12.75 -17.55
N ALA A 63 51.88 -12.61 -17.27
CA ALA A 63 50.80 -13.41 -17.89
C ALA A 63 49.41 -12.85 -17.52
N SER A 64 48.65 -12.53 -18.57
CA SER A 64 47.31 -11.92 -18.67
C SER A 64 46.17 -12.73 -18.01
N PHE A 65 45.34 -12.08 -17.20
CA PHE A 65 43.91 -12.39 -17.04
C PHE A 65 43.08 -11.10 -17.03
N GLY A 66 41.96 -11.13 -17.75
CA GLY A 66 41.14 -9.98 -18.15
C GLY A 66 40.52 -9.18 -17.00
N GLN A 67 40.32 -7.89 -17.27
CA GLN A 67 39.77 -6.88 -16.36
C GLN A 67 38.30 -7.16 -15.99
N PRO A 68 37.89 -6.95 -14.73
CA PRO A 68 36.49 -6.74 -14.38
C PRO A 68 36.02 -5.36 -14.86
N LEU A 69 34.84 -5.29 -15.49
CA LEU A 69 34.16 -4.04 -15.82
C LEU A 69 33.94 -3.17 -14.56
N PRO A 70 33.96 -1.84 -14.69
CA PRO A 70 33.74 -0.94 -13.57
C PRO A 70 32.31 -1.08 -13.04
N LYS A 71 32.19 -1.49 -11.78
CA LYS A 71 30.96 -1.29 -10.98
C LYS A 71 30.78 0.21 -10.78
N SER A 72 29.79 0.81 -11.42
CA SER A 72 29.37 2.17 -11.10
C SER A 72 28.72 2.19 -9.72
N PRO A 73 29.18 3.02 -8.77
CA PRO A 73 28.42 3.29 -7.56
C PRO A 73 27.44 4.42 -7.90
N ILE A 74 26.24 4.08 -8.34
CA ILE A 74 25.13 5.01 -8.24
C ILE A 74 24.54 4.77 -6.85
N PRO A 75 24.64 5.73 -5.91
CA PRO A 75 23.92 5.61 -4.65
C PRO A 75 22.43 5.43 -4.95
N LEU A 76 21.74 4.58 -4.20
CA LEU A 76 20.27 4.61 -4.09
C LEU A 76 19.86 5.98 -3.54
N LYS A 77 19.88 7.00 -4.39
CA LYS A 77 19.29 8.29 -4.06
C LYS A 77 17.79 8.04 -3.99
N ALA A 78 17.24 8.26 -2.79
CA ALA A 78 15.86 8.68 -2.64
C ALA A 78 15.65 9.83 -3.61
N THR A 79 15.04 9.53 -4.76
CA THR A 79 14.65 10.56 -5.71
C THR A 79 13.24 10.90 -5.29
N PRO A 80 12.97 12.13 -4.80
CA PRO A 80 11.59 12.54 -4.65
C PRO A 80 10.95 12.46 -6.03
N ILE A 81 9.79 11.82 -6.10
CA ILE A 81 8.95 11.82 -7.31
C ILE A 81 8.48 13.26 -7.48
N SER A 82 9.26 14.07 -8.20
CA SER A 82 8.89 15.25 -9.01
C SER A 82 10.13 16.08 -9.36
N ALA A 83 10.72 15.84 -10.53
CA ALA A 83 11.55 16.82 -11.21
C ALA A 83 11.50 16.55 -12.72
N ALA A 84 10.42 17.01 -13.36
CA ALA A 84 10.34 17.05 -14.80
C ALA A 84 11.24 18.20 -15.32
N PHE A 85 12.26 17.86 -16.12
CA PHE A 85 12.99 18.85 -16.91
C PHE A 85 12.17 19.19 -18.18
N PRO A 86 12.14 20.47 -18.61
CA PRO A 86 11.32 20.91 -19.74
C PRO A 86 11.92 20.44 -21.08
N ILE A 87 11.11 19.85 -21.95
CA ILE A 87 11.43 19.56 -23.35
C ILE A 87 10.64 20.55 -24.25
N PRO A 88 11.23 21.10 -25.34
CA PRO A 88 10.64 22.20 -26.10
C PRO A 88 9.42 21.75 -26.91
N ARG A 89 8.37 22.58 -26.93
CA ARG A 89 7.20 22.43 -27.80
C ARG A 89 7.52 22.93 -29.22
N PRO A 90 7.16 22.20 -30.29
CA PRO A 90 6.94 22.80 -31.60
C PRO A 90 5.51 23.35 -31.68
N GLU A 91 5.40 24.57 -32.16
CA GLU A 91 4.15 25.22 -32.56
C GLU A 91 3.51 24.48 -33.73
N TYR A 92 2.19 24.23 -33.68
CA TYR A 92 1.43 24.02 -34.90
C TYR A 92 0.01 24.58 -34.77
N GLU A 93 -0.36 25.28 -35.83
CA GLU A 93 -1.51 26.15 -35.97
C GLU A 93 -2.85 25.39 -35.98
N SER A 94 -3.86 26.07 -35.45
CA SER A 94 -5.27 25.72 -35.51
C SER A 94 -5.81 25.93 -36.93
N SER A 95 -6.52 24.93 -37.46
CA SER A 95 -7.54 25.15 -38.48
C SER A 95 -8.73 24.24 -38.19
N ASP A 96 -9.79 24.86 -37.70
CA ASP A 96 -11.15 24.30 -37.68
C ASP A 96 -11.63 24.03 -39.10
N GLU A 97 -12.27 22.88 -39.34
CA GLU A 97 -13.44 22.80 -40.23
C GLU A 97 -14.34 21.60 -39.88
N ASP A 98 -15.63 21.90 -39.81
CA ASP A 98 -16.78 21.05 -39.51
C ASP A 98 -16.97 19.86 -40.47
N CYS A 99 -17.55 18.74 -39.98
CA CYS A 99 -18.56 18.00 -40.75
C CYS A 99 -19.45 17.05 -39.92
N LYS A 100 -20.69 17.52 -39.75
CA LYS A 100 -22.01 16.92 -39.42
C LYS A 100 -22.18 15.40 -39.26
N LEU A 101 -22.87 15.06 -38.16
CA LEU A 101 -23.64 13.83 -37.94
C LEU A 101 -24.86 13.72 -38.90
N PHE A 102 -25.13 12.50 -39.38
CA PHE A 102 -26.47 12.10 -39.81
C PHE A 102 -26.98 10.93 -38.96
N SER A 103 -28.16 11.14 -38.38
CA SER A 103 -28.99 10.15 -37.71
C SER A 103 -29.92 9.52 -38.74
N ASP A 104 -30.18 8.22 -38.65
CA ASP A 104 -31.41 7.68 -39.23
C ASP A 104 -32.07 6.64 -38.31
N HIS A 105 -33.35 6.90 -38.03
CA HIS A 105 -34.28 6.07 -37.28
C HIS A 105 -34.79 4.90 -38.11
N LYS A 106 -35.07 3.75 -37.46
CA LYS A 106 -36.27 2.95 -37.77
C LYS A 106 -36.68 2.03 -36.60
N LYS A 107 -37.98 2.05 -36.32
CA LYS A 107 -38.73 1.34 -35.26
C LYS A 107 -39.27 -0.03 -35.77
N PRO A 108 -39.84 -0.88 -34.88
CA PRO A 108 -39.85 -2.34 -34.99
C PRO A 108 -41.17 -2.96 -35.50
N THR A 109 -41.13 -4.24 -35.88
CA THR A 109 -42.32 -5.09 -36.03
C THR A 109 -42.07 -6.51 -35.50
N SER A 110 -43.03 -6.96 -34.70
CA SER A 110 -43.21 -8.31 -34.16
C SER A 110 -43.97 -9.23 -35.13
N THR A 111 -43.70 -10.54 -35.12
CA THR A 111 -44.76 -11.58 -34.96
C THR A 111 -44.17 -12.98 -34.80
N SER A 112 -44.86 -13.76 -33.96
CA SER A 112 -44.54 -15.10 -33.45
C SER A 112 -44.80 -16.25 -34.43
N ARG A 113 -44.22 -17.43 -34.16
CA ARG A 113 -44.97 -18.72 -34.20
C ARG A 113 -44.34 -19.82 -33.33
N LYS A 114 -45.21 -20.52 -32.60
CA LYS A 114 -45.01 -21.57 -31.59
C LYS A 114 -44.79 -22.94 -32.22
N THR A 115 -44.10 -23.83 -31.51
CA THR A 115 -44.37 -25.28 -31.51
C THR A 115 -44.14 -25.88 -30.11
N THR A 116 -44.85 -26.97 -29.86
CA THR A 116 -45.47 -27.43 -28.61
C THR A 116 -44.62 -28.37 -27.74
N LYS A 117 -44.90 -28.31 -26.42
CA LYS A 117 -44.46 -29.21 -25.34
C LYS A 117 -44.87 -30.67 -25.58
N ARG A 118 -44.01 -31.59 -25.12
CA ARG A 118 -44.36 -32.98 -24.77
C ARG A 118 -44.26 -33.10 -23.24
N THR A 119 -45.35 -33.51 -22.61
CA THR A 119 -45.50 -33.66 -21.16
C THR A 119 -45.20 -35.10 -20.77
N GLN A 120 -44.33 -35.34 -19.77
CA GLN A 120 -44.34 -36.57 -19.00
C GLN A 120 -44.16 -36.29 -17.50
N GLN A 121 -45.02 -36.99 -16.77
CA GLN A 121 -45.37 -37.11 -15.37
C GLN A 121 -44.46 -36.62 -14.23
N VAL A 122 -45.19 -36.19 -13.20
CA VAL A 122 -44.81 -35.74 -11.86
C VAL A 122 -44.31 -36.91 -11.01
N GLY A 123 -43.16 -36.73 -10.35
CA GLY A 123 -42.70 -37.50 -9.21
C GLY A 123 -42.15 -36.52 -8.16
N TYR A 124 -42.70 -36.58 -6.95
CA TYR A 124 -42.46 -35.70 -5.82
C TYR A 124 -41.06 -35.94 -5.21
N SER A 125 -40.26 -34.90 -4.97
CA SER A 125 -39.38 -34.79 -3.77
C SER A 125 -38.57 -33.48 -3.75
N ASP A 126 -38.70 -32.83 -2.60
CA ASP A 126 -37.93 -31.78 -1.93
C ASP A 126 -36.55 -31.35 -2.46
N ALA A 127 -36.42 -30.04 -2.67
CA ALA A 127 -35.45 -29.15 -2.02
C ALA A 127 -35.33 -27.87 -2.88
N ALA A 128 -35.92 -26.77 -2.38
CA ALA A 128 -35.90 -25.48 -3.03
C ALA A 128 -34.47 -24.89 -3.08
N ASN A 129 -33.74 -25.19 -4.15
CA ASN A 129 -32.53 -24.47 -4.53
C ASN A 129 -32.92 -23.14 -5.19
N ILE A 130 -33.34 -22.16 -4.37
CA ILE A 130 -33.53 -20.79 -4.83
C ILE A 130 -32.13 -20.22 -5.09
N LYS A 131 -31.65 -20.32 -6.33
CA LYS A 131 -30.55 -19.50 -6.81
C LYS A 131 -30.96 -18.04 -6.66
N ARG A 132 -30.52 -17.38 -5.57
CA ARG A 132 -30.64 -15.93 -5.40
C ARG A 132 -30.00 -15.27 -6.63
N ARG A 133 -30.83 -14.67 -7.48
CA ARG A 133 -30.36 -13.85 -8.61
C ARG A 133 -29.51 -12.73 -8.03
N SER A 134 -28.26 -12.60 -8.48
CA SER A 134 -27.43 -11.46 -8.09
C SER A 134 -28.14 -10.17 -8.49
N THR A 135 -28.40 -9.29 -7.53
CA THR A 135 -28.92 -7.96 -7.79
C THR A 135 -28.01 -7.27 -8.82
N LYS A 136 -28.57 -6.83 -9.95
CA LYS A 136 -27.79 -6.13 -10.97
C LYS A 136 -27.43 -4.75 -10.41
N ARG A 137 -26.19 -4.60 -9.96
CA ARG A 137 -25.67 -3.34 -9.41
C ARG A 137 -25.42 -2.35 -10.54
N SER A 138 -25.83 -1.10 -10.37
CA SER A 138 -25.57 0.02 -11.28
C SER A 138 -24.82 1.10 -10.51
N LEU A 139 -23.93 1.84 -11.19
CA LEU A 139 -23.25 2.98 -10.59
C LEU A 139 -24.12 4.23 -10.73
N ASN A 140 -24.22 5.03 -9.67
CA ASN A 140 -24.81 6.35 -9.74
C ASN A 140 -23.78 7.37 -10.28
N ILE A 141 -23.70 7.50 -11.61
CA ILE A 141 -22.72 8.34 -12.29
C ILE A 141 -22.95 9.84 -12.03
N GLU A 142 -24.13 10.25 -11.55
CA GLU A 142 -24.38 11.66 -11.20
C GLU A 142 -23.47 12.13 -10.04
N LEU A 143 -22.99 11.19 -9.21
CA LEU A 143 -21.97 11.43 -8.17
C LEU A 143 -20.53 11.33 -8.70
N ALA A 144 -20.35 10.68 -9.86
CA ALA A 144 -19.08 10.64 -10.56
C ALA A 144 -18.92 11.94 -11.35
N SER A 145 -18.59 13.03 -10.65
CA SER A 145 -17.89 14.13 -11.32
C SER A 145 -16.68 13.51 -12.00
N CYS A 146 -16.65 13.53 -13.34
CA CYS A 146 -15.60 12.88 -14.12
C CYS A 146 -14.20 13.27 -13.57
N PRO A 147 -13.24 12.34 -13.46
CA PRO A 147 -11.84 12.64 -13.10
C PRO A 147 -11.08 13.40 -14.21
N SER A 148 -11.75 14.30 -14.92
CA SER A 148 -11.24 14.98 -16.13
C SER A 148 -10.85 16.44 -15.90
N SER A 149 -10.64 16.88 -14.65
CA SER A 149 -10.16 18.25 -14.39
C SER A 149 -8.70 18.34 -13.95
N SER A 150 -8.02 17.23 -13.62
CA SER A 150 -6.58 17.29 -13.35
C SER A 150 -5.82 17.21 -14.67
N SER A 151 -4.94 18.18 -14.91
CA SER A 151 -4.00 18.16 -16.03
C SER A 151 -2.83 17.20 -15.79
N ASP A 152 -2.72 16.64 -14.58
CA ASP A 152 -1.63 15.77 -14.16
C ASP A 152 -1.99 14.29 -14.38
N PRO A 153 -1.28 13.58 -15.29
CA PRO A 153 -1.51 12.16 -15.53
C PRO A 153 -1.35 11.28 -14.29
N ASN A 154 -0.45 11.64 -13.36
CA ASN A 154 -0.20 10.85 -12.15
C ASN A 154 -1.43 10.86 -11.23
N GLU A 155 -2.05 12.03 -11.06
CA GLU A 155 -3.30 12.14 -10.30
C GLU A 155 -4.46 11.41 -10.96
N SER A 156 -4.56 11.49 -12.29
CA SER A 156 -5.61 10.78 -13.03
C SER A 156 -5.54 9.26 -12.82
N VAL A 157 -4.32 8.68 -12.84
CA VAL A 157 -4.10 7.26 -12.53
C VAL A 157 -4.41 6.96 -11.07
N GLU A 158 -3.97 7.81 -10.14
CA GLU A 158 -4.24 7.62 -8.71
C GLU A 158 -5.74 7.65 -8.40
N GLU A 159 -6.49 8.60 -8.97
CA GLU A 159 -7.94 8.72 -8.80
C GLU A 159 -8.70 7.50 -9.32
N ILE A 160 -8.38 7.06 -10.55
CA ILE A 160 -9.08 5.93 -11.15
C ILE A 160 -8.80 4.64 -10.40
N MET A 161 -7.56 4.45 -9.93
CA MET A 161 -7.17 3.28 -9.14
C MET A 161 -7.82 3.30 -7.75
N MET A 162 -7.84 4.46 -7.08
CA MET A 162 -8.50 4.63 -5.78
C MET A 162 -10.01 4.33 -5.89
N MET A 163 -10.66 4.79 -6.96
CA MET A 163 -12.06 4.50 -7.25
C MET A 163 -12.29 3.01 -7.50
N PHE A 164 -11.46 2.37 -8.32
CA PHE A 164 -11.53 0.93 -8.57
C PHE A 164 -11.42 0.13 -7.28
N ASP A 165 -10.44 0.45 -6.45
CA ASP A 165 -10.17 -0.24 -5.20
C ASP A 165 -11.30 -0.08 -4.19
N SER A 166 -11.82 1.16 -4.05
CA SER A 166 -12.96 1.47 -3.20
C SER A 166 -14.21 0.70 -3.64
N LEU A 167 -14.52 0.72 -4.94
CA LEU A 167 -15.62 -0.05 -5.53
C LEU A 167 -15.44 -1.56 -5.32
N ARG A 168 -14.25 -2.09 -5.58
CA ARG A 168 -13.91 -3.52 -5.42
C ARG A 168 -14.07 -3.97 -3.98
N ARG A 169 -13.57 -3.22 -2.99
CA ARG A 169 -13.72 -3.56 -1.57
C ARG A 169 -15.17 -3.55 -1.14
N ARG A 170 -15.97 -2.56 -1.59
CA ARG A 170 -17.40 -2.51 -1.29
C ARG A 170 -18.17 -3.67 -1.92
N ILE A 171 -17.90 -4.00 -3.19
CA ILE A 171 -18.48 -5.16 -3.86
C ILE A 171 -18.14 -6.45 -3.11
N LEU A 172 -16.90 -6.61 -2.67
CA LEU A 172 -16.48 -7.78 -1.90
C LEU A 172 -17.24 -7.87 -0.57
N GLN A 173 -17.38 -6.77 0.17
CA GLN A 173 -18.13 -6.73 1.42
C GLN A 173 -19.61 -7.14 1.22
N LEU A 174 -20.25 -6.66 0.16
CA LEU A 174 -21.63 -7.02 -0.19
C LEU A 174 -21.75 -8.48 -0.66
N ASP A 175 -20.81 -8.94 -1.49
CA ASP A 175 -20.78 -10.33 -1.95
C ASP A 175 -20.58 -11.31 -0.79
N GLU A 176 -19.76 -10.97 0.20
CA GLU A 176 -19.57 -11.78 1.41
C GLU A 176 -20.84 -11.88 2.26
N LYS A 177 -21.69 -10.84 2.26
CA LYS A 177 -23.00 -10.83 2.93
C LYS A 177 -24.06 -11.64 2.18
N GLU A 178 -24.01 -11.60 0.85
CA GLU A 178 -24.94 -12.32 -0.03
C GLU A 178 -24.52 -13.77 -0.31
N ASP A 179 -23.34 -14.19 0.14
CA ASP A 179 -22.65 -15.44 -0.25
C ASP A 179 -22.53 -15.59 -1.78
N ALA A 180 -22.23 -14.47 -2.45
CA ALA A 180 -22.12 -14.38 -3.90
C ALA A 180 -20.68 -14.64 -4.40
N GLY A 181 -20.55 -14.88 -5.71
CA GLY A 181 -19.27 -15.23 -6.34
C GLY A 181 -18.14 -14.21 -6.09
N ARG A 182 -16.96 -14.72 -5.72
CA ARG A 182 -15.80 -14.00 -5.14
C ARG A 182 -14.96 -13.14 -6.11
N ARG A 183 -15.44 -12.86 -7.34
CA ARG A 183 -14.68 -12.10 -8.36
C ARG A 183 -15.04 -10.61 -8.36
N ALA A 184 -14.89 -9.98 -7.19
CA ALA A 184 -15.16 -8.56 -7.01
C ALA A 184 -14.31 -7.68 -7.92
N ASP A 185 -13.08 -8.13 -8.24
CA ASP A 185 -12.16 -7.53 -9.21
C ASP A 185 -12.81 -7.35 -10.60
N LEU A 186 -13.36 -8.44 -11.15
CA LEU A 186 -13.98 -8.42 -12.48
C LEU A 186 -15.31 -7.67 -12.48
N LYS A 187 -16.09 -7.77 -11.39
CA LYS A 187 -17.35 -7.02 -11.24
C LYS A 187 -17.08 -5.51 -11.23
N ALA A 188 -16.16 -5.04 -10.38
CA ALA A 188 -15.75 -3.64 -10.30
C ALA A 188 -15.22 -3.15 -11.65
N GLY A 189 -14.28 -3.87 -12.26
CA GLY A 189 -13.70 -3.48 -13.53
C GLY A 189 -14.71 -3.47 -14.69
N THR A 190 -15.66 -4.41 -14.71
CA THR A 190 -16.74 -4.41 -15.71
C THR A 190 -17.65 -3.20 -15.54
N LEU A 191 -18.02 -2.85 -14.30
CA LEU A 191 -18.82 -1.67 -14.02
C LEU A 191 -18.10 -0.39 -14.43
N MET A 192 -16.81 -0.24 -14.10
CA MET A 192 -16.04 0.91 -14.52
C MET A 192 -15.92 1.03 -16.04
N MET A 193 -15.58 -0.07 -16.72
CA MET A 193 -15.46 -0.12 -18.18
C MET A 193 -16.77 0.22 -18.90
N GLN A 194 -17.92 -0.25 -18.39
CA GLN A 194 -19.24 0.04 -18.96
C GLN A 194 -19.63 1.52 -18.83
N ASN A 195 -19.12 2.20 -17.81
CA ASN A 195 -19.42 3.61 -17.53
C ASN A 195 -18.31 4.56 -18.01
N GLY A 196 -17.36 4.07 -18.82
CA GLY A 196 -16.26 4.90 -19.35
C GLY A 196 -15.23 5.33 -18.31
N LEU A 197 -15.25 4.76 -17.11
CA LEU A 197 -14.33 5.06 -16.01
C LEU A 197 -13.00 4.32 -16.23
N ARG A 198 -12.23 4.76 -17.23
CA ARG A 198 -10.91 4.25 -17.58
C ARG A 198 -10.11 5.31 -18.32
N ILE A 199 -8.80 5.20 -18.26
CA ILE A 199 -7.85 6.18 -18.83
C ILE A 199 -6.89 5.51 -19.80
N ASN A 200 -6.15 6.32 -20.58
CA ASN A 200 -5.17 5.84 -21.55
C ASN A 200 -5.76 4.81 -22.54
N ASN A 201 -6.96 5.10 -23.05
CA ASN A 201 -7.74 4.19 -23.89
C ASN A 201 -7.11 3.92 -25.26
N LEU A 202 -6.22 4.80 -25.70
CA LEU A 202 -5.48 4.65 -26.95
C LEU A 202 -4.20 3.87 -26.70
N LYS A 203 -4.01 2.78 -27.45
CA LYS A 203 -2.77 2.00 -27.37
C LYS A 203 -1.62 2.79 -27.98
N THR A 204 -0.63 3.10 -27.17
CA THR A 204 0.61 3.78 -27.58
C THR A 204 1.82 2.91 -27.30
N ILE A 205 2.87 3.09 -28.09
CA ILE A 205 4.20 2.48 -27.85
C ILE A 205 4.96 3.37 -26.86
N GLY A 206 5.74 2.77 -25.96
CA GLY A 206 6.56 3.51 -24.99
C GLY A 206 5.89 3.64 -23.62
N PRO A 207 6.21 4.69 -22.83
CA PRO A 207 5.66 4.88 -21.50
C PRO A 207 4.15 5.22 -21.54
N VAL A 208 3.46 4.97 -20.43
CA VAL A 208 2.04 5.31 -20.26
C VAL A 208 1.96 6.51 -19.32
N PRO A 209 1.31 7.62 -19.70
CA PRO A 209 1.15 8.78 -18.82
C PRO A 209 0.50 8.37 -17.50
N GLY A 210 1.14 8.72 -16.39
CA GLY A 210 0.65 8.44 -15.04
C GLY A 210 1.08 7.10 -14.43
N VAL A 211 1.73 6.21 -15.20
CA VAL A 211 2.15 4.89 -14.73
C VAL A 211 3.67 4.79 -14.70
N GLU A 212 4.23 4.62 -13.52
CA GLU A 212 5.67 4.70 -13.25
C GLU A 212 6.30 3.31 -13.05
N ILE A 213 7.59 3.21 -13.38
CA ILE A 213 8.34 1.96 -13.20
C ILE A 213 8.42 1.65 -11.71
N GLY A 214 8.04 0.43 -11.34
CA GLY A 214 7.89 0.01 -9.95
C GLY A 214 6.43 -0.06 -9.48
N ASP A 215 5.48 0.55 -10.21
CA ASP A 215 4.06 0.44 -9.89
C ASP A 215 3.60 -1.02 -9.83
N ILE A 216 2.79 -1.32 -8.83
CA ILE A 216 2.28 -2.65 -8.56
C ILE A 216 0.77 -2.75 -8.77
N PHE A 217 0.33 -3.88 -9.30
CA PHE A 217 -1.07 -4.20 -9.54
C PHE A 217 -1.38 -5.58 -8.98
N PHE A 218 -2.54 -5.76 -8.35
CA PHE A 218 -2.93 -7.06 -7.78
C PHE A 218 -3.87 -7.84 -8.70
N PHE A 219 -4.56 -7.15 -9.61
CA PHE A 219 -5.43 -7.75 -10.60
C PHE A 219 -5.10 -7.26 -12.01
N ARG A 220 -5.16 -8.15 -13.01
CA ARG A 220 -4.93 -7.77 -14.41
C ARG A 220 -5.88 -6.69 -14.93
N ILE A 221 -7.08 -6.63 -14.36
CA ILE A 221 -8.08 -5.64 -14.74
C ILE A 221 -7.67 -4.21 -14.37
N GLU A 222 -6.84 -4.03 -13.34
CA GLU A 222 -6.28 -2.72 -12.97
C GLU A 222 -5.44 -2.16 -14.12
N MET A 223 -4.53 -2.99 -14.66
CA MET A 223 -3.72 -2.64 -15.82
C MET A 223 -4.55 -2.32 -17.07
N CYS A 224 -5.74 -2.93 -17.21
CA CYS A 224 -6.66 -2.60 -18.29
C CYS A 224 -7.33 -1.24 -18.08
N ILE A 225 -7.67 -0.89 -16.84
CA ILE A 225 -8.32 0.39 -16.47
C ILE A 225 -7.37 1.57 -16.66
N VAL A 226 -6.08 1.40 -16.33
CA VAL A 226 -5.05 2.44 -16.48
C VAL A 226 -4.40 2.47 -17.87
N GLY A 227 -4.72 1.52 -18.74
CA GLY A 227 -4.20 1.44 -20.12
C GLY A 227 -2.77 0.89 -20.26
N LEU A 228 -2.21 0.30 -19.21
CA LEU A 228 -0.87 -0.34 -19.27
C LEU A 228 -0.88 -1.59 -20.18
N HIS A 229 -1.92 -2.40 -20.06
CA HIS A 229 -2.11 -3.64 -20.82
C HIS A 229 -3.60 -3.91 -21.06
N ALA A 230 -4.05 -3.90 -22.31
CA ALA A 230 -5.48 -3.99 -22.63
C ALA A 230 -6.09 -5.42 -22.47
N PRO A 231 -5.39 -6.53 -22.78
CA PRO A 231 -5.95 -7.87 -22.63
C PRO A 231 -6.04 -8.33 -21.16
N ALA A 232 -7.24 -8.66 -20.69
CA ALA A 232 -7.43 -9.20 -19.34
C ALA A 232 -6.81 -10.60 -19.12
N MET A 233 -6.54 -11.36 -20.20
CA MET A 233 -6.03 -12.74 -20.14
C MET A 233 -4.77 -13.00 -20.97
N ALA A 234 -4.63 -12.38 -22.14
CA ALA A 234 -3.50 -12.65 -23.02
C ALA A 234 -2.19 -12.13 -22.41
N GLY A 235 -1.07 -12.76 -22.73
CA GLY A 235 0.25 -12.30 -22.27
C GLY A 235 0.80 -11.14 -23.09
N ILE A 236 0.39 -11.00 -24.34
CA ILE A 236 0.95 -10.04 -25.30
C ILE A 236 -0.16 -9.09 -25.76
N ASP A 237 0.09 -7.79 -25.59
CA ASP A 237 -0.71 -6.71 -26.18
C ASP A 237 0.01 -6.11 -27.38
N TYR A 238 -0.76 -5.78 -28.41
CA TYR A 238 -0.24 -5.25 -29.67
C TYR A 238 -1.23 -4.29 -30.34
N ILE A 239 -0.69 -3.41 -31.18
CA ILE A 239 -1.45 -2.52 -32.06
C ILE A 239 -1.58 -3.18 -33.43
N SER A 240 -2.78 -3.08 -34.01
CA SER A 240 -3.07 -3.59 -35.35
C SER A 240 -2.59 -2.60 -36.42
N ALA A 241 -2.12 -3.13 -37.55
CA ALA A 241 -1.64 -2.36 -38.72
C ALA A 241 -2.55 -1.17 -39.12
N LYS A 242 -3.87 -1.34 -38.98
CA LYS A 242 -4.88 -0.31 -39.30
C LYS A 242 -4.72 1.02 -38.54
N HIS A 243 -4.08 1.02 -37.37
CA HIS A 243 -3.98 2.21 -36.51
C HIS A 243 -2.63 2.94 -36.64
N VAL A 244 -1.60 2.32 -37.22
CA VAL A 244 -0.22 2.86 -37.26
C VAL A 244 0.14 3.42 -38.65
N GLY A 245 -0.80 3.43 -39.59
CA GLY A 245 -0.55 3.82 -40.99
C GLY A 245 0.46 2.91 -41.71
N ASN A 246 0.77 1.75 -41.13
CA ASN A 246 1.82 0.83 -41.53
C ASN A 246 1.26 -0.60 -41.54
N ASN A 247 1.68 -1.44 -42.49
CA ASN A 247 1.15 -2.81 -42.65
C ASN A 247 1.51 -3.78 -41.51
N ASP A 248 2.35 -3.39 -40.55
CA ASP A 248 2.86 -4.29 -39.51
C ASP A 248 2.11 -4.14 -38.19
N THR A 249 1.78 -5.28 -37.56
CA THR A 249 1.35 -5.31 -36.16
C THR A 249 2.57 -5.23 -35.24
N LEU A 250 2.52 -4.40 -34.21
CA LEU A 250 3.64 -4.18 -33.28
C LEU A 250 3.20 -4.45 -31.84
N ALA A 251 4.07 -5.13 -31.09
CA ALA A 251 3.86 -5.42 -29.69
C ALA A 251 4.06 -4.15 -28.87
N VAL A 252 3.21 -3.99 -27.86
CA VAL A 252 3.13 -2.79 -27.02
C VAL A 252 3.50 -3.12 -25.59
N SER A 253 2.91 -4.19 -25.04
CA SER A 253 3.22 -4.64 -23.69
C SER A 253 3.12 -6.15 -23.56
N ILE A 254 3.92 -6.71 -22.66
CA ILE A 254 3.91 -8.13 -22.32
C ILE A 254 3.82 -8.33 -20.80
N ILE A 255 3.18 -9.42 -20.41
CA ILE A 255 3.10 -9.86 -19.02
C ILE A 255 3.81 -11.22 -18.88
N SER A 256 4.89 -11.24 -18.11
CA SER A 256 5.56 -12.47 -17.66
C SER A 256 4.91 -12.93 -16.35
N SER A 257 3.99 -13.90 -16.42
CA SER A 257 3.24 -14.36 -15.25
C SER A 257 3.30 -15.86 -14.97
N GLY A 258 4.35 -16.56 -15.41
CA GLY A 258 4.56 -18.00 -15.15
C GLY A 258 3.52 -18.93 -15.79
N GLY A 259 2.73 -18.46 -16.75
CA GLY A 259 1.84 -19.33 -17.56
C GLY A 259 2.61 -20.18 -18.58
N TYR A 260 3.85 -19.78 -18.85
CA TYR A 260 4.87 -20.48 -19.60
C TYR A 260 6.17 -20.39 -18.82
N GLU A 261 7.11 -21.30 -19.10
CA GLU A 261 8.44 -21.23 -18.52
C GLU A 261 9.20 -20.06 -19.18
N ASN A 262 9.41 -19.00 -18.40
CA ASN A 262 10.21 -17.85 -18.78
C ASN A 262 11.49 -17.87 -17.94
N ASP A 263 12.60 -17.40 -18.50
CA ASP A 263 13.82 -17.16 -17.72
C ASP A 263 13.88 -15.67 -17.37
N ASP A 264 13.62 -15.38 -16.10
CA ASP A 264 13.56 -14.04 -15.51
C ASP A 264 14.51 -13.91 -14.30
N ASN A 265 15.52 -14.77 -14.24
CA ASN A 265 16.55 -14.71 -13.20
C ASN A 265 17.35 -13.40 -13.28
N ASP A 266 17.65 -12.97 -14.50
CA ASP A 266 18.34 -11.71 -14.80
C ASP A 266 17.41 -10.49 -14.68
N MET A 267 17.97 -9.36 -14.24
CA MET A 267 17.29 -8.07 -14.04
C MET A 267 17.10 -7.32 -15.33
N ASP A 268 18.08 -7.36 -16.22
CA ASP A 268 18.09 -6.60 -17.46
C ASP A 268 17.69 -7.44 -18.66
N ILE A 269 17.76 -8.77 -18.53
CA ILE A 269 17.38 -9.71 -19.59
C ILE A 269 16.14 -10.50 -19.18
N LEU A 270 15.20 -10.62 -20.12
CA LEU A 270 14.03 -11.49 -20.00
C LEU A 270 13.96 -12.40 -21.21
N VAL A 271 13.94 -13.72 -21.00
CA VAL A 271 13.61 -14.68 -22.05
C VAL A 271 12.12 -15.02 -21.95
N TYR A 272 11.34 -14.46 -22.87
CA TYR A 272 9.90 -14.59 -22.90
C TYR A 272 9.43 -15.68 -23.87
N THR A 273 8.59 -16.59 -23.39
CA THR A 273 7.95 -17.60 -24.24
C THR A 273 6.68 -17.04 -24.88
N GLY A 274 6.56 -17.21 -26.19
CA GLY A 274 5.43 -16.77 -27.00
C GLY A 274 4.09 -17.39 -26.60
N GLN A 275 3.01 -16.89 -27.19
CA GLN A 275 1.66 -17.35 -26.90
C GLN A 275 1.19 -18.45 -27.87
N GLY A 276 0.33 -19.34 -27.39
CA GLY A 276 -0.31 -20.39 -28.21
C GLY A 276 0.09 -21.80 -27.76
N GLY A 277 -0.63 -22.80 -28.23
CA GLY A 277 -0.29 -24.21 -27.97
C GLY A 277 -0.51 -24.71 -26.54
N ASN A 278 -0.88 -23.86 -25.57
CA ASN A 278 -1.06 -24.23 -24.16
C ASN A 278 -2.49 -23.91 -23.68
N SER A 279 -3.47 -24.68 -24.16
CA SER A 279 -4.87 -24.58 -23.71
C SER A 279 -5.16 -25.63 -22.64
N ARG A 280 -5.92 -25.27 -21.60
CA ARG A 280 -6.44 -26.24 -20.61
C ARG A 280 -7.48 -27.20 -21.19
N HIS A 281 -8.16 -26.80 -22.26
CA HIS A 281 -9.31 -27.54 -22.84
C HIS A 281 -9.08 -28.02 -24.27
N LYS A 282 -7.92 -27.73 -24.87
CA LYS A 282 -7.56 -28.20 -26.21
C LYS A 282 -6.23 -28.92 -26.15
N GLU A 283 -6.03 -29.83 -27.09
CA GLU A 283 -4.74 -30.48 -27.27
C GLU A 283 -3.63 -29.45 -27.45
N LYS A 284 -2.53 -29.71 -26.76
CA LYS A 284 -1.31 -28.92 -26.90
C LYS A 284 -0.75 -29.13 -28.30
N HIS A 285 -0.25 -28.07 -28.89
CA HIS A 285 0.23 -28.05 -30.28
C HIS A 285 1.32 -27.01 -30.44
N ASP A 286 2.06 -27.09 -31.54
CA ASP A 286 3.11 -26.14 -31.87
C ASP A 286 2.56 -24.71 -31.99
N GLN A 287 3.32 -23.76 -31.46
CA GLN A 287 2.99 -22.35 -31.58
C GLN A 287 3.09 -21.89 -33.03
N LYS A 288 2.24 -20.93 -33.39
CA LYS A 288 2.21 -20.33 -34.73
C LYS A 288 2.71 -18.90 -34.67
N LEU A 289 3.38 -18.46 -35.74
CA LEU A 289 3.85 -17.09 -35.90
C LEU A 289 2.69 -16.17 -36.32
N GLU A 290 1.73 -15.99 -35.42
CA GLU A 290 0.54 -15.17 -35.63
C GLU A 290 0.26 -14.30 -34.40
N ARG A 291 -0.60 -13.29 -34.56
CA ARG A 291 -1.08 -12.43 -33.46
C ARG A 291 0.10 -11.83 -32.66
N GLY A 292 0.17 -12.10 -31.36
CA GLY A 292 1.22 -11.59 -30.48
C GLY A 292 2.63 -12.06 -30.86
N ASN A 293 2.79 -13.29 -31.37
CA ASN A 293 4.11 -13.80 -31.78
C ASN A 293 4.62 -13.07 -33.02
N LEU A 294 3.72 -12.82 -33.99
CA LEU A 294 4.02 -12.00 -35.16
C LEU A 294 4.32 -10.55 -34.74
N ALA A 295 3.57 -10.00 -33.79
CA ALA A 295 3.80 -8.66 -33.29
C ALA A 295 5.17 -8.50 -32.62
N LEU A 296 5.61 -9.47 -31.80
CA LEU A 296 6.95 -9.48 -31.20
C LEU A 296 8.06 -9.61 -32.25
N MET A 297 7.87 -10.48 -33.24
CA MET A 297 8.81 -10.64 -34.37
C MET A 297 8.96 -9.33 -35.17
N ASN A 298 7.85 -8.67 -35.48
CA ASN A 298 7.87 -7.38 -36.15
C ASN A 298 8.51 -6.29 -35.27
N SER A 299 8.31 -6.37 -33.95
CA SER A 299 8.90 -5.41 -33.01
C SER A 299 10.41 -5.55 -32.91
N MET A 300 10.95 -6.77 -33.05
CA MET A 300 12.38 -7.01 -33.19
C MET A 300 12.94 -6.31 -34.44
N LYS A 301 12.27 -6.46 -35.59
CA LYS A 301 12.69 -5.81 -36.85
C LYS A 301 12.63 -4.28 -36.77
N ARG A 302 11.55 -3.74 -36.19
CA ARG A 302 11.36 -2.29 -36.04
C ARG A 302 12.08 -1.69 -34.85
N LYS A 303 12.64 -2.53 -33.96
CA LYS A 303 13.31 -2.15 -32.72
C LYS A 303 12.47 -1.23 -31.83
N ASN A 304 11.14 -1.37 -31.80
CA ASN A 304 10.31 -0.53 -30.94
C ASN A 304 10.37 -0.98 -29.47
N LEU A 305 10.01 -0.06 -28.58
CA LEU A 305 9.94 -0.31 -27.15
C LEU A 305 8.70 -1.14 -26.80
N ILE A 306 8.85 -2.04 -25.84
CA ILE A 306 7.80 -2.91 -25.30
C ILE A 306 7.79 -2.74 -23.79
N ARG A 307 6.61 -2.46 -23.22
CA ARG A 307 6.42 -2.44 -21.77
C ARG A 307 6.43 -3.85 -21.21
N VAL A 308 7.20 -4.09 -20.16
CA VAL A 308 7.28 -5.40 -19.50
C VAL A 308 6.68 -5.30 -18.11
N VAL A 309 5.77 -6.23 -17.83
CA VAL A 309 5.22 -6.44 -16.49
C VAL A 309 5.62 -7.83 -16.02
N ARG A 310 6.33 -7.93 -14.90
CA ARG A 310 6.73 -9.21 -14.29
C ARG A 310 5.79 -9.54 -13.13
N SER A 311 5.53 -10.82 -12.87
CA SER A 311 4.70 -11.22 -11.73
C SER A 311 5.52 -11.82 -10.60
N ALA A 312 5.20 -11.45 -9.37
CA ALA A 312 5.66 -12.11 -8.16
C ALA A 312 4.48 -12.79 -7.42
N GLN A 313 4.80 -13.76 -6.57
CA GLN A 313 3.82 -14.37 -5.68
C GLN A 313 3.41 -13.35 -4.60
N ASP A 314 2.11 -13.25 -4.31
CA ASP A 314 1.65 -12.41 -3.21
C ASP A 314 1.99 -13.09 -1.86
N PRO A 315 2.74 -12.42 -0.96
CA PRO A 315 3.13 -12.99 0.34
C PRO A 315 1.94 -13.14 1.31
N PHE A 316 0.91 -12.31 1.18
CA PHE A 316 -0.28 -12.32 2.04
C PHE A 316 -1.43 -13.16 1.45
N PHE A 317 -1.31 -13.57 0.19
CA PHE A 317 -2.35 -14.33 -0.51
C PHE A 317 -1.76 -15.46 -1.35
N SER A 318 -1.79 -16.69 -0.85
CA SER A 318 -1.15 -17.87 -1.47
C SER A 318 -1.57 -18.21 -2.91
N SER A 319 -2.74 -17.73 -3.35
CA SER A 319 -3.23 -17.88 -4.72
C SER A 319 -3.15 -16.60 -5.56
N GLY A 320 -2.76 -15.48 -4.94
CA GLY A 320 -2.65 -14.17 -5.57
C GLY A 320 -1.32 -13.97 -6.29
N LYS A 321 -1.30 -13.07 -7.26
CA LYS A 321 -0.08 -12.59 -7.91
C LYS A 321 -0.03 -11.08 -7.83
N ILE A 322 1.17 -10.54 -7.79
CA ILE A 322 1.45 -9.11 -7.88
C ILE A 322 2.13 -8.88 -9.21
N TYR A 323 1.65 -7.91 -9.97
CA TYR A 323 2.17 -7.53 -11.27
C TYR A 323 2.95 -6.23 -11.11
N ILE A 324 4.24 -6.25 -11.43
CA ILE A 324 5.17 -5.13 -11.23
C ILE A 324 5.52 -4.60 -12.61
N TYR A 325 5.27 -3.31 -12.85
CA TYR A 325 5.70 -2.66 -14.08
C TYR A 325 7.21 -2.45 -14.04
N ASP A 326 7.93 -3.21 -14.85
CA ASP A 326 9.39 -3.31 -14.81
C ASP A 326 10.11 -2.34 -15.77
N GLY A 327 9.33 -1.70 -16.65
CA GLY A 327 9.79 -0.68 -17.58
C GLY A 327 9.77 -1.11 -19.04
N LEU A 328 10.61 -0.45 -19.83
CA LEU A 328 10.68 -0.58 -21.29
C LEU A 328 11.85 -1.46 -21.72
N TYR A 329 11.57 -2.31 -22.70
CA TYR A 329 12.49 -3.30 -23.25
C TYR A 329 12.50 -3.28 -24.77
N ARG A 330 13.55 -3.79 -25.39
CA ARG A 330 13.62 -4.13 -26.83
C ARG A 330 13.87 -5.61 -27.01
N VAL A 331 13.30 -6.18 -28.08
CA VAL A 331 13.60 -7.56 -28.48
C VAL A 331 14.96 -7.56 -29.18
N GLU A 332 15.93 -8.27 -28.61
CA GLU A 332 17.26 -8.45 -29.21
C GLU A 332 17.28 -9.60 -30.20
N ASP A 333 16.64 -10.71 -29.84
CA ASP A 333 16.73 -11.96 -30.58
C ASP A 333 15.46 -12.79 -30.41
N SER A 334 15.23 -13.71 -31.34
CA SER A 334 14.11 -14.66 -31.28
C SER A 334 14.48 -15.99 -31.95
N TRP A 335 14.05 -17.09 -31.35
CA TRP A 335 14.26 -18.44 -31.88
C TRP A 335 13.08 -19.35 -31.55
N MET A 336 13.08 -20.55 -32.14
CA MET A 336 12.14 -21.62 -31.77
C MET A 336 12.87 -22.62 -30.87
N ASP A 337 12.17 -23.08 -29.84
CA ASP A 337 12.67 -24.08 -28.90
C ASP A 337 11.62 -25.16 -28.67
N LYS A 338 12.01 -26.34 -28.19
CA LYS A 338 11.07 -27.39 -27.79
C LYS A 338 10.80 -27.29 -26.29
N ALA A 339 9.54 -27.03 -25.93
CA ALA A 339 9.12 -27.03 -24.54
C ALA A 339 9.21 -28.46 -23.93
N LYS A 340 9.16 -28.57 -22.60
CA LYS A 340 9.23 -29.87 -21.87
C LYS A 340 8.18 -30.90 -22.31
N ASN A 341 7.10 -30.44 -22.93
CA ASN A 341 6.01 -31.26 -23.46
C ASN A 341 6.22 -31.68 -24.93
N GLY A 342 7.37 -31.35 -25.54
CA GLY A 342 7.76 -31.72 -26.90
C GLY A 342 7.31 -30.76 -28.01
N PHE A 343 6.45 -29.79 -27.71
CA PHE A 343 5.92 -28.84 -28.71
C PHE A 343 6.85 -27.65 -28.94
N SER A 344 6.87 -27.17 -30.17
CA SER A 344 7.65 -26.01 -30.61
C SER A 344 7.04 -24.73 -30.05
N VAL A 345 7.85 -23.94 -29.35
CA VAL A 345 7.49 -22.64 -28.77
C VAL A 345 8.43 -21.55 -29.29
N PHE A 346 7.92 -20.35 -29.49
CA PHE A 346 8.76 -19.19 -29.79
C PHE A 346 9.35 -18.64 -28.50
N LYS A 347 10.63 -18.30 -28.52
CA LYS A 347 11.32 -17.59 -27.45
C LYS A 347 11.84 -16.26 -27.97
N TYR A 348 11.72 -15.24 -27.14
CA TYR A 348 12.15 -13.88 -27.43
C TYR A 348 13.07 -13.42 -26.30
N LYS A 349 14.29 -12.99 -26.64
CA LYS A 349 15.20 -12.37 -25.68
C LYS A 349 14.97 -10.87 -25.70
N LEU A 350 14.49 -10.33 -24.58
CA LEU A 350 14.28 -8.91 -24.39
C LEU A 350 15.37 -8.34 -23.50
N ARG A 351 15.89 -7.17 -23.85
CA ARG A 351 16.81 -6.38 -23.02
C ARG A 351 16.14 -5.09 -22.56
N ARG A 352 16.32 -4.77 -21.29
CA ARG A 352 15.85 -3.55 -20.64
C ARG A 352 16.59 -2.31 -21.17
N GLU A 353 15.87 -1.22 -21.41
CA GLU A 353 16.53 0.05 -21.78
C GLU A 353 17.33 0.60 -20.59
N LEU A 354 18.52 1.13 -20.89
CA LEU A 354 19.45 1.70 -19.91
C LEU A 354 18.92 3.02 -19.33
N GLY A 355 19.26 3.29 -18.06
CA GLY A 355 18.94 4.56 -17.38
C GLY A 355 17.52 4.65 -16.80
N GLN A 356 16.72 3.59 -16.88
CA GLN A 356 15.41 3.52 -16.23
C GLN A 356 15.55 3.18 -14.72
N PRO A 357 14.69 3.73 -13.84
CA PRO A 357 14.64 3.37 -12.41
C PRO A 357 14.53 1.87 -12.17
N ASP A 358 14.96 1.39 -11.02
CA ASP A 358 14.88 -0.03 -10.68
C ASP A 358 13.41 -0.50 -10.57
N GLY A 359 13.03 -1.49 -11.36
CA GLY A 359 11.71 -2.13 -11.33
C GLY A 359 11.71 -3.36 -10.43
N ILE A 360 11.72 -4.56 -11.04
CA ILE A 360 11.76 -5.86 -10.34
C ILE A 360 13.00 -6.03 -9.45
N ALA A 361 14.06 -5.29 -9.71
CA ALA A 361 15.28 -5.32 -8.92
C ALA A 361 15.03 -4.94 -7.45
N VAL A 362 14.20 -3.91 -7.20
CA VAL A 362 13.79 -3.51 -5.84
C VAL A 362 13.14 -4.67 -5.11
N TRP A 363 12.23 -5.39 -5.78
CA TRP A 363 11.57 -6.56 -5.21
C TRP A 363 12.55 -7.68 -4.85
N LYS A 364 13.50 -8.02 -5.73
CA LYS A 364 14.50 -9.06 -5.43
C LYS A 364 15.41 -8.67 -4.27
N MET A 365 15.74 -7.38 -4.13
CA MET A 365 16.50 -6.87 -3.00
C MET A 365 15.71 -7.00 -1.69
N THR A 366 14.43 -6.59 -1.66
CA THR A 366 13.63 -6.67 -0.44
C THR A 366 13.36 -8.12 -0.01
N GLU A 367 13.17 -9.06 -0.94
CA GLU A 367 13.08 -10.49 -0.61
C GLU A 367 14.38 -11.03 0.00
N LYS A 368 15.54 -10.59 -0.51
CA LYS A 368 16.84 -10.94 0.07
C LYS A 368 16.99 -10.41 1.50
N TRP A 369 16.58 -9.16 1.76
CA TRP A 369 16.63 -8.56 3.09
C TRP A 369 15.64 -9.19 4.06
N LYS A 370 14.43 -9.54 3.60
CA LYS A 370 13.47 -10.30 4.42
C LYS A 370 13.99 -11.68 4.81
N ALA A 371 14.69 -12.36 3.90
CA ALA A 371 15.31 -13.65 4.20
C ALA A 371 16.50 -13.52 5.17
N ASN A 372 17.27 -12.43 5.06
CA ASN A 372 18.38 -12.14 5.97
C ASN A 372 18.59 -10.61 6.12
N PRO A 373 18.04 -9.99 7.19
CA PRO A 373 18.16 -8.54 7.42
C PRO A 373 19.60 -8.04 7.53
N ALA A 374 20.55 -8.90 7.93
CA ALA A 374 21.96 -8.53 8.00
C ALA A 374 22.61 -8.26 6.62
N THR A 375 21.92 -8.62 5.53
CA THR A 375 22.38 -8.29 4.17
C THR A 375 21.94 -6.90 3.70
N ARG A 376 21.23 -6.14 4.55
CA ARG A 376 20.89 -4.75 4.30
C ARG A 376 22.12 -3.88 4.55
N ASP A 377 22.78 -3.50 3.46
CA ASP A 377 23.93 -2.60 3.52
C ASP A 377 23.54 -1.27 4.18
N LYS A 378 24.48 -0.64 4.90
CA LYS A 378 24.31 0.64 5.61
C LYS A 378 23.23 0.67 6.70
N ALA A 379 22.80 -0.50 7.20
CA ALA A 379 21.98 -0.56 8.40
C ALA A 379 22.77 -0.06 9.63
N ILE A 380 22.20 0.93 10.32
CA ILE A 380 22.71 1.47 11.58
C ILE A 380 22.33 0.54 12.73
N LEU A 381 21.06 0.13 12.75
CA LEU A 381 20.50 -0.75 13.76
C LEU A 381 19.52 -1.72 13.09
N LEU A 382 19.66 -3.02 13.40
CA LEU A 382 18.77 -4.05 12.82
C LEU A 382 17.38 -4.07 13.46
N ASP A 383 17.24 -3.51 14.67
CA ASP A 383 15.95 -3.42 15.34
C ASP A 383 15.87 -2.21 16.30
N LEU A 384 15.18 -1.17 15.85
CA LEU A 384 14.85 0.03 16.63
C LEU A 384 13.81 -0.25 17.71
N SER A 385 12.96 -1.27 17.54
CA SER A 385 11.90 -1.60 18.48
C SER A 385 12.39 -2.34 19.72
N SER A 386 13.65 -2.79 19.74
CA SER A 386 14.23 -3.62 20.80
C SER A 386 13.39 -4.87 21.12
N LYS A 387 12.89 -5.55 20.08
CA LYS A 387 12.04 -6.76 20.13
C LYS A 387 10.66 -6.59 20.74
N VAL A 388 10.18 -5.35 20.89
CA VAL A 388 8.81 -5.10 21.36
C VAL A 388 7.80 -5.29 20.23
N GLU A 389 8.19 -5.05 18.97
CA GLU A 389 7.40 -5.40 17.79
C GLU A 389 7.58 -6.87 17.42
N ASN A 390 6.56 -7.46 16.77
CA ASN A 390 6.62 -8.83 16.27
C ASN A 390 7.64 -8.99 15.13
N ILE A 391 7.87 -7.92 14.37
CA ILE A 391 8.82 -7.86 13.27
C ILE A 391 9.81 -6.74 13.57
N PRO A 392 11.14 -6.98 13.49
CA PRO A 392 12.16 -5.97 13.72
C PRO A 392 11.99 -4.74 12.82
N VAL A 393 12.21 -3.55 13.39
CA VAL A 393 12.17 -2.28 12.64
C VAL A 393 13.59 -1.85 12.34
N CYS A 394 14.05 -2.00 11.09
CA CYS A 394 15.42 -1.64 10.71
C CYS A 394 15.61 -0.12 10.67
N LEU A 395 16.80 0.36 11.05
CA LEU A 395 17.22 1.76 10.93
C LEU A 395 18.37 1.87 9.93
N VAL A 396 18.22 2.67 8.89
CA VAL A 396 19.17 2.75 7.77
C VAL A 396 19.47 4.19 7.37
N ASN A 397 20.73 4.47 7.04
CA ASN A 397 21.10 5.73 6.39
C ASN A 397 21.91 5.46 5.13
N ASP A 398 21.32 5.75 3.97
CA ASP A 398 21.97 5.57 2.68
C ASP A 398 22.64 6.86 2.15
N VAL A 399 22.42 8.01 2.80
CA VAL A 399 22.66 9.36 2.25
C VAL A 399 23.91 10.01 2.84
N ASP A 400 24.06 10.05 4.16
CA ASP A 400 25.15 10.74 4.87
C ASP A 400 25.61 9.96 6.12
N ASP A 401 26.32 10.64 7.02
CA ASP A 401 26.89 10.06 8.26
C ASP A 401 25.99 10.28 9.50
N GLU A 402 24.73 10.70 9.34
CA GLU A 402 23.77 10.85 10.45
C GLU A 402 23.54 9.49 11.15
N LYS A 403 23.71 9.47 12.48
CA LYS A 403 23.86 8.23 13.26
C LYS A 403 22.55 7.64 13.78
N GLY A 404 21.44 8.35 13.68
CA GLY A 404 20.15 7.89 14.19
C GLY A 404 19.31 9.02 14.79
N PRO A 405 18.02 8.79 15.01
CA PRO A 405 17.16 9.76 15.68
C PRO A 405 17.57 9.96 17.15
N SER A 406 17.15 11.08 17.74
CA SER A 406 17.29 11.32 19.18
C SER A 406 16.65 10.21 20.00
N TYR A 407 17.23 9.92 21.19
CA TYR A 407 16.74 8.88 22.08
C TYR A 407 15.27 9.08 22.46
N PHE A 408 14.50 7.99 22.38
CA PHE A 408 13.10 7.92 22.81
C PHE A 408 12.77 6.49 23.24
N ASN A 409 11.69 6.32 24.00
CA ASN A 409 11.22 5.01 24.41
C ASN A 409 10.29 4.41 23.34
N TYR A 410 10.63 3.24 22.80
CA TYR A 410 9.77 2.55 21.85
C TYR A 410 8.57 1.90 22.59
N VAL A 411 7.35 2.26 22.19
CA VAL A 411 6.10 1.69 22.75
C VAL A 411 5.19 1.29 21.60
N THR A 412 4.36 0.25 21.74
CA THR A 412 3.54 -0.27 20.62
C THR A 412 2.13 0.30 20.55
N GLY A 413 1.68 1.02 21.57
CA GLY A 413 0.34 1.59 21.64
C GLY A 413 0.28 2.88 22.46
N VAL A 414 -0.90 3.47 22.50
CA VAL A 414 -1.14 4.75 23.18
C VAL A 414 -1.12 4.63 24.71
N GLU A 415 -0.47 5.59 25.37
CA GLU A 415 -0.44 5.75 26.83
C GLU A 415 -1.40 6.87 27.27
N TYR A 416 -2.39 6.53 28.08
CA TYR A 416 -3.34 7.51 28.62
C TYR A 416 -2.84 8.06 29.97
N LEU A 417 -2.60 9.38 30.05
CA LEU A 417 -2.16 10.04 31.29
C LEU A 417 -3.20 9.99 32.41
N ARG A 418 -4.48 9.98 32.05
CA ARG A 418 -5.59 9.77 32.98
C ARG A 418 -6.25 8.43 32.68
N PRO A 419 -6.72 7.68 33.69
CA PRO A 419 -7.51 6.48 33.45
C PRO A 419 -8.71 6.83 32.57
N VAL A 420 -8.79 6.23 31.39
CA VAL A 420 -9.93 6.43 30.50
C VAL A 420 -11.19 5.98 31.23
N SER A 421 -12.22 6.83 31.19
CA SER A 421 -13.45 6.58 31.93
C SER A 421 -14.12 5.28 31.44
N LYS A 422 -14.07 4.23 32.27
CA LYS A 422 -14.76 2.95 32.02
C LYS A 422 -16.28 3.03 32.20
N THR A 423 -16.84 4.23 32.40
CA THR A 423 -18.26 4.44 32.71
C THR A 423 -19.18 4.09 31.55
N LYS A 424 -18.70 4.13 30.30
CA LYS A 424 -19.45 3.64 29.13
C LYS A 424 -19.15 2.15 28.92
N PRO A 425 -20.17 1.27 28.99
CA PRO A 425 -19.96 -0.15 28.74
C PRO A 425 -19.59 -0.38 27.28
N LEU A 426 -18.48 -1.09 27.06
CA LEU A 426 -18.15 -1.66 25.76
C LEU A 426 -19.25 -2.61 25.34
N GLN A 427 -19.86 -2.38 24.17
CA GLN A 427 -20.77 -3.34 23.58
C GLN A 427 -19.97 -4.57 23.11
N SER A 428 -20.50 -5.75 23.38
CA SER A 428 -19.85 -7.02 23.07
C SER A 428 -20.78 -7.92 22.26
N CYS A 429 -20.27 -8.53 21.19
CA CYS A 429 -21.05 -9.52 20.45
C CYS A 429 -21.05 -10.88 21.15
N LYS A 430 -22.11 -11.65 20.92
CA LYS A 430 -22.27 -13.05 21.35
C LYS A 430 -22.04 -14.06 20.21
N CYS A 431 -21.30 -13.67 19.18
CA CYS A 431 -21.00 -14.55 18.05
C CYS A 431 -20.13 -15.72 18.54
N PRO A 432 -20.50 -16.99 18.25
CA PRO A 432 -19.87 -18.16 18.88
C PRO A 432 -18.45 -18.45 18.37
N SER A 433 -18.10 -18.03 17.16
CA SER A 433 -16.77 -18.26 16.57
C SER A 433 -16.18 -16.96 16.05
N VAL A 434 -16.65 -16.45 14.92
CA VAL A 434 -16.23 -15.18 14.33
C VAL A 434 -17.47 -14.37 13.96
N CYS A 435 -17.35 -13.05 13.92
CA CYS A 435 -18.41 -12.21 13.39
C CYS A 435 -18.56 -12.47 11.89
N LEU A 436 -19.76 -12.89 11.48
CA LEU A 436 -20.06 -13.18 10.09
C LEU A 436 -20.70 -11.96 9.41
N PRO A 437 -20.37 -11.69 8.14
CA PRO A 437 -21.06 -10.67 7.36
C PRO A 437 -22.57 -10.93 7.29
N GLY A 438 -23.37 -9.88 7.49
CA GLY A 438 -24.82 -9.99 7.40
C GLY A 438 -25.53 -10.64 8.59
N ASP A 439 -24.82 -11.03 9.65
CA ASP A 439 -25.45 -11.54 10.87
C ASP A 439 -26.20 -10.41 11.61
N PRO A 440 -27.54 -10.42 11.63
CA PRO A 440 -28.31 -9.36 12.27
C PRO A 440 -28.16 -9.37 13.80
N ASN A 441 -27.68 -10.47 14.40
CA ASN A 441 -27.51 -10.60 15.85
C ASN A 441 -26.14 -10.11 16.33
N CYS A 442 -25.23 -9.77 15.42
CA CYS A 442 -23.91 -9.27 15.76
C CYS A 442 -23.96 -7.79 16.15
N SER A 443 -23.92 -7.50 17.46
CA SER A 443 -23.88 -6.12 17.97
C SER A 443 -22.70 -5.30 17.42
N CYS A 444 -21.54 -5.93 17.19
CA CYS A 444 -20.38 -5.23 16.60
C CYS A 444 -20.64 -4.83 15.14
N SER A 445 -21.38 -5.63 14.37
CA SER A 445 -21.77 -5.27 13.00
C SER A 445 -22.77 -4.10 13.02
N GLN A 446 -23.73 -4.12 13.94
CA GLN A 446 -24.71 -3.04 14.11
C GLN A 446 -24.03 -1.70 14.47
N LEU A 447 -23.03 -1.71 15.36
CA LEU A 447 -22.25 -0.52 15.71
C LEU A 447 -21.55 0.12 14.50
N ASN A 448 -21.14 -0.69 13.53
CA ASN A 448 -20.50 -0.23 12.30
C ASN A 448 -21.52 0.07 11.17
N GLY A 449 -22.80 0.27 11.51
CA GLY A 449 -23.83 0.60 10.52
C GLY A 449 -24.40 -0.62 9.78
N GLY A 450 -24.28 -1.81 10.36
CA GLY A 450 -24.89 -3.04 9.85
C GLY A 450 -23.95 -3.91 9.01
N ASP A 451 -22.76 -3.41 8.64
CA ASP A 451 -21.74 -4.15 7.91
C ASP A 451 -20.43 -4.21 8.71
N LEU A 452 -19.66 -5.30 8.56
CA LEU A 452 -18.33 -5.40 9.17
C LEU A 452 -17.32 -4.54 8.40
N PRO A 453 -16.43 -3.78 9.10
CA PRO A 453 -15.59 -2.77 8.46
C PRO A 453 -14.45 -3.33 7.60
N TYR A 454 -14.08 -4.60 7.81
CA TYR A 454 -13.00 -5.27 7.11
C TYR A 454 -13.50 -6.38 6.18
N THR A 455 -12.80 -6.57 5.06
CA THR A 455 -12.98 -7.73 4.17
C THR A 455 -12.52 -9.02 4.88
N SER A 456 -12.84 -10.18 4.30
CA SER A 456 -12.29 -11.47 4.77
C SER A 456 -10.75 -11.54 4.78
N SER A 457 -10.07 -10.69 4.00
CA SER A 457 -8.61 -10.57 3.96
C SER A 457 -8.04 -9.48 4.88
N GLY A 458 -8.86 -8.86 5.73
CA GLY A 458 -8.42 -7.83 6.68
C GLY A 458 -8.18 -6.45 6.08
N LEU A 459 -8.72 -6.15 4.89
CA LEU A 459 -8.62 -4.82 4.27
C LEU A 459 -9.78 -3.93 4.75
N LEU A 460 -9.50 -2.70 5.15
CA LEU A 460 -10.51 -1.69 5.47
C LEU A 460 -11.34 -1.37 4.24
N VAL A 461 -12.66 -1.53 4.32
CA VAL A 461 -13.55 -1.40 3.16
C VAL A 461 -13.73 0.07 2.77
N LYS A 462 -14.17 0.88 3.72
CA LYS A 462 -14.42 2.32 3.59
C LYS A 462 -14.12 3.03 4.89
N HIS A 463 -13.85 4.32 4.79
CA HIS A 463 -13.54 5.16 5.92
C HIS A 463 -14.84 5.53 6.62
N ILE A 464 -14.88 5.45 7.95
CA ILE A 464 -16.06 5.78 8.76
C ILE A 464 -15.65 6.70 9.93
N PRO A 465 -16.53 7.57 10.46
CA PRO A 465 -16.13 8.51 11.52
C PRO A 465 -15.57 7.84 12.80
N MET A 466 -16.04 6.64 13.11
CA MET A 466 -15.55 5.81 14.22
C MET A 466 -15.75 4.34 13.85
N LEU A 467 -14.69 3.55 13.95
CA LEU A 467 -14.71 2.12 13.68
C LEU A 467 -14.69 1.35 15.01
N TYR A 468 -15.56 0.36 15.15
CA TYR A 468 -15.63 -0.48 16.35
C TYR A 468 -15.16 -1.90 16.07
N GLU A 469 -14.00 -2.29 16.63
CA GLU A 469 -13.56 -3.67 16.61
C GLU A 469 -14.16 -4.49 17.75
N CYS A 470 -14.06 -5.81 17.66
CA CYS A 470 -14.42 -6.68 18.76
C CYS A 470 -13.45 -6.48 19.92
N SER A 471 -13.98 -6.27 21.12
CA SER A 471 -13.22 -6.11 22.35
C SER A 471 -12.87 -7.45 22.99
N SER A 472 -12.08 -7.44 24.06
CA SER A 472 -11.84 -8.62 24.91
C SER A 472 -13.12 -9.17 25.58
N ARG A 473 -14.21 -8.37 25.63
CA ARG A 473 -15.52 -8.79 26.17
C ARG A 473 -16.38 -9.53 25.15
N CYS A 474 -16.03 -9.50 23.86
CA CYS A 474 -16.74 -10.26 22.83
C CYS A 474 -16.47 -11.77 22.97
N GLN A 475 -17.50 -12.60 22.75
CA GLN A 475 -17.36 -14.06 22.78
C GLN A 475 -16.69 -14.64 21.52
N CYS A 476 -16.54 -13.84 20.47
CA CYS A 476 -15.86 -14.25 19.26
C CYS A 476 -14.34 -14.43 19.47
N SER A 477 -13.76 -15.36 18.72
CA SER A 477 -12.35 -15.73 18.69
C SER A 477 -11.41 -14.53 18.45
N GLN A 478 -10.14 -14.70 18.83
CA GLN A 478 -9.04 -13.79 18.47
C GLN A 478 -8.79 -13.72 16.96
N ASN A 479 -9.17 -14.77 16.23
CA ASN A 479 -9.13 -14.81 14.77
C ASN A 479 -10.37 -14.18 14.12
N CYS A 480 -11.24 -13.51 14.89
CA CYS A 480 -12.36 -12.78 14.33
C CYS A 480 -11.88 -11.73 13.32
N ARG A 481 -12.57 -11.65 12.17
CA ARG A 481 -12.27 -10.67 11.11
C ARG A 481 -12.47 -9.22 11.54
N ASN A 482 -13.21 -8.99 12.63
CA ASN A 482 -13.39 -7.67 13.25
C ASN A 482 -12.36 -7.42 14.38
N ARG A 483 -11.16 -8.00 14.24
CA ARG A 483 -9.98 -7.77 15.09
C ARG A 483 -8.77 -7.68 14.15
N ILE A 484 -8.43 -6.48 13.70
CA ILE A 484 -7.33 -6.26 12.76
C ILE A 484 -6.27 -5.39 13.42
N THR A 485 -6.60 -4.17 13.81
CA THR A 485 -5.61 -3.21 14.29
C THR A 485 -5.03 -3.61 15.65
N GLN A 486 -5.85 -4.25 16.50
CA GLN A 486 -5.42 -4.74 17.81
C GLN A 486 -4.39 -5.90 17.76
N LYS A 487 -4.10 -6.46 16.57
CA LYS A 487 -3.09 -7.53 16.40
C LYS A 487 -1.66 -6.99 16.26
N GLY A 488 -1.51 -5.67 16.16
CA GLY A 488 -0.21 -5.03 15.96
C GLY A 488 0.30 -5.15 14.51
N VAL A 489 1.54 -4.71 14.33
CA VAL A 489 2.21 -4.63 13.02
C VAL A 489 2.63 -6.02 12.53
N TYR A 490 2.51 -6.23 11.22
CA TYR A 490 2.95 -7.44 10.52
C TYR A 490 3.71 -7.15 9.21
N LEU A 491 4.14 -5.90 9.02
CA LEU A 491 4.93 -5.45 7.86
C LEU A 491 6.40 -5.27 8.25
N ASN A 492 7.31 -5.56 7.34
CA ASN A 492 8.74 -5.34 7.50
C ASN A 492 9.06 -3.86 7.25
N PHE A 493 9.09 -3.06 8.33
CA PHE A 493 9.40 -1.64 8.25
C PHE A 493 10.89 -1.34 8.32
N GLU A 494 11.28 -0.29 7.60
CA GLU A 494 12.59 0.33 7.65
C GLU A 494 12.40 1.84 7.89
N VAL A 495 13.00 2.35 8.97
CA VAL A 495 13.16 3.77 9.22
C VAL A 495 14.43 4.22 8.49
N PHE A 496 14.31 5.21 7.61
CA PHE A 496 15.41 5.63 6.76
C PHE A 496 15.61 7.14 6.77
N TRP A 497 16.85 7.57 6.61
CA TRP A 497 17.15 8.99 6.47
C TRP A 497 16.81 9.48 5.06
N THR A 498 15.92 10.48 4.96
CA THR A 498 15.45 11.05 3.69
C THR A 498 16.43 12.08 3.11
N GLY A 499 17.24 12.71 3.97
CA GLY A 499 18.16 13.79 3.63
C GLY A 499 17.60 15.19 3.87
N ASP A 500 16.35 15.46 3.47
CA ASP A 500 15.73 16.79 3.56
C ASP A 500 14.53 16.86 4.52
N CYS A 501 13.79 15.77 4.68
CA CYS A 501 12.60 15.65 5.53
C CYS A 501 12.89 14.95 6.87
N GLY A 502 14.17 14.70 7.19
CA GLY A 502 14.57 13.95 8.38
C GLY A 502 14.40 12.43 8.22
N TRP A 503 13.95 11.75 9.28
CA TRP A 503 13.72 10.31 9.26
C TRP A 503 12.33 9.98 8.73
N GLY A 504 12.26 9.13 7.71
CA GLY A 504 11.03 8.61 7.11
C GLY A 504 10.83 7.11 7.39
N VAL A 505 9.67 6.58 7.02
CA VAL A 505 9.36 5.14 7.11
C VAL A 505 9.09 4.58 5.72
N ARG A 506 9.59 3.39 5.41
CA ARG A 506 9.20 2.60 4.24
C ARG A 506 9.03 1.13 4.60
N SER A 507 8.46 0.35 3.68
CA SER A 507 8.19 -1.08 3.87
C SER A 507 8.94 -1.92 2.84
N TRP A 508 9.52 -3.06 3.25
CA TRP A 508 10.06 -4.07 2.32
C TRP A 508 8.95 -4.93 1.70
N ASP A 509 7.75 -4.91 2.29
CA ASP A 509 6.59 -5.60 1.77
C ASP A 509 5.77 -4.71 0.84
N PRO A 510 5.17 -5.29 -0.22
CA PRO A 510 4.14 -4.61 -1.00
C PRO A 510 2.87 -4.46 -0.17
N ILE A 511 2.21 -3.32 -0.28
CA ILE A 511 1.04 -3.03 0.55
C ILE A 511 -0.19 -2.83 -0.35
N ARG A 512 -1.24 -3.61 -0.09
CA ARG A 512 -2.55 -3.46 -0.75
C ARG A 512 -3.31 -2.25 -0.18
N ALA A 513 -4.15 -1.63 -1.00
CA ALA A 513 -5.02 -0.55 -0.53
C ALA A 513 -6.03 -1.07 0.51
N GLY A 514 -6.14 -0.38 1.63
CA GLY A 514 -6.93 -0.75 2.80
C GLY A 514 -6.19 -1.63 3.82
N THR A 515 -4.91 -1.96 3.59
CA THR A 515 -4.09 -2.68 4.58
C THR A 515 -3.81 -1.79 5.80
N PHE A 516 -3.93 -2.35 7.01
CA PHE A 516 -3.48 -1.72 8.25
C PHE A 516 -1.95 -1.58 8.28
N ILE A 517 -1.45 -0.42 8.70
CA ILE A 517 -0.01 -0.09 8.76
C ILE A 517 0.49 -0.14 10.19
N CYS A 518 0.05 0.80 11.03
CA CYS A 518 0.44 0.94 12.43
C CYS A 518 -0.51 1.89 13.17
N GLU A 519 -0.47 1.84 14.50
CA GLU A 519 -1.08 2.84 15.38
C GLU A 519 -0.17 4.08 15.51
N TYR A 520 -0.71 5.29 15.68
CA TYR A 520 0.09 6.42 16.17
C TYR A 520 0.28 6.29 17.68
N ALA A 521 1.34 5.60 18.10
CA ALA A 521 1.61 5.35 19.52
C ALA A 521 2.32 6.55 20.17
N GLY A 522 1.92 6.87 21.39
CA GLY A 522 2.50 7.95 22.19
C GLY A 522 1.64 8.30 23.39
N LYS A 523 1.93 9.41 24.06
CA LYS A 523 1.19 9.87 25.24
C LYS A 523 0.01 10.75 24.85
N VAL A 524 -1.19 10.41 25.30
CA VAL A 524 -2.37 11.29 25.14
C VAL A 524 -2.24 12.48 26.08
N ILE A 525 -2.29 13.68 25.51
CA ILE A 525 -2.22 14.95 26.24
C ILE A 525 -3.51 15.74 26.06
N ASP A 526 -3.89 16.50 27.09
CA ASP A 526 -4.98 17.48 26.97
C ASP A 526 -4.52 18.65 26.09
N GLU A 527 -5.40 19.22 25.25
CA GLU A 527 -5.08 20.39 24.42
C GLU A 527 -4.56 21.58 25.25
N THR A 528 -4.92 21.68 26.54
CA THR A 528 -4.43 22.70 27.47
C THR A 528 -2.98 22.52 27.90
N ASN A 529 -2.45 21.29 27.79
CA ASN A 529 -1.07 20.94 28.14
C ASN A 529 -0.12 21.00 26.93
N LEU A 530 -0.61 21.45 25.76
CA LEU A 530 0.26 21.90 24.68
C LEU A 530 0.96 23.17 25.19
N ASN A 531 2.13 22.98 25.82
CA ASN A 531 2.76 24.00 26.64
C ASN A 531 2.95 25.33 25.90
N MET A 532 2.73 26.37 26.69
CA MET A 532 3.12 27.78 26.53
C MET A 532 4.64 28.00 26.47
N ASP A 533 5.42 26.94 26.26
CA ASP A 533 6.89 26.91 26.39
C ASP A 533 7.60 26.97 25.04
N GLY A 534 7.11 27.76 24.08
CA GLY A 534 7.85 28.25 22.90
C GLY A 534 8.47 27.25 21.88
N GLU A 535 8.59 25.97 22.21
CA GLU A 535 9.22 24.91 21.42
C GLU A 535 8.13 24.02 20.83
N GLU A 536 7.87 24.14 19.53
CA GLU A 536 6.90 23.30 18.82
C GLU A 536 7.33 21.83 18.88
N ASP A 537 6.51 20.96 19.50
CA ASP A 537 6.74 19.52 19.52
C ASP A 537 6.46 18.91 18.13
N GLU A 538 7.53 18.59 17.41
CA GLU A 538 7.49 18.03 16.04
C GLU A 538 6.84 16.65 15.96
N TYR A 539 6.67 15.95 17.09
CA TYR A 539 6.12 14.59 17.16
C TYR A 539 4.70 14.56 17.72
N THR A 540 3.94 15.65 17.55
CA THR A 540 2.55 15.74 18.00
C THR A 540 1.57 15.41 16.88
N PHE A 541 0.74 14.39 17.09
CA PHE A 541 -0.42 14.11 16.26
C PHE A 541 -1.65 14.88 16.76
N CYS A 542 -2.36 15.50 15.83
CA CYS A 542 -3.64 16.16 16.06
C CYS A 542 -4.64 15.66 15.05
N ALA A 543 -5.82 15.26 15.51
CA ALA A 543 -6.88 14.73 14.66
C ALA A 543 -7.57 15.84 13.82
N SER A 544 -6.88 16.35 12.81
CA SER A 544 -7.43 17.24 11.78
C SER A 544 -7.73 16.48 10.50
N TRP A 545 -8.98 16.50 10.06
CA TRP A 545 -9.46 15.68 8.96
C TRP A 545 -9.13 16.27 7.58
N PRO A 546 -8.42 15.56 6.68
CA PRO A 546 -8.37 15.95 5.28
C PRO A 546 -9.65 15.48 4.59
N ILE A 547 -10.75 16.21 4.79
CA ILE A 547 -12.12 15.82 4.37
C ILE A 547 -12.13 15.40 2.89
N ASP A 548 -11.51 16.20 2.01
CA ASP A 548 -11.49 15.93 0.57
C ASP A 548 -10.85 14.58 0.21
N LYS A 549 -9.74 14.22 0.88
CA LYS A 549 -9.04 12.96 0.62
C LYS A 549 -9.85 11.75 1.08
N VAL A 550 -10.58 11.90 2.18
CA VAL A 550 -11.42 10.83 2.74
C VAL A 550 -12.66 10.59 1.89
N LEU A 551 -13.30 11.67 1.42
CA LEU A 551 -14.41 11.59 0.47
C LEU A 551 -13.96 10.91 -0.83
N ARG A 552 -12.80 11.32 -1.39
CA ARG A 552 -12.22 10.68 -2.58
C ARG A 552 -11.95 9.19 -2.38
N TRP A 553 -11.43 8.80 -1.22
CA TRP A 553 -11.15 7.39 -0.91
C TRP A 553 -12.43 6.53 -0.82
N ASN A 554 -13.53 7.12 -0.36
CA ASN A 554 -14.83 6.45 -0.26
C ASN A 554 -15.66 6.48 -1.55
N LEU A 555 -15.35 7.37 -2.50
CA LEU A 555 -16.15 7.65 -3.69
C LEU A 555 -16.62 6.38 -4.42
N GLY A 556 -15.71 5.44 -4.72
CA GLY A 556 -16.08 4.22 -5.43
C GLY A 556 -17.10 3.35 -4.70
N ALA A 557 -17.07 3.31 -3.36
CA ALA A 557 -18.06 2.63 -2.55
C ALA A 557 -19.41 3.37 -2.54
N GLU A 558 -19.37 4.71 -2.48
CA GLU A 558 -20.56 5.58 -2.48
C GLU A 558 -21.32 5.53 -3.82
N LEU A 559 -20.63 5.30 -4.95
CA LEU A 559 -21.28 5.11 -6.26
C LEU A 559 -22.24 3.92 -6.33
N LEU A 560 -22.16 2.97 -5.40
CA LEU A 560 -23.07 1.83 -5.28
C LEU A 560 -24.23 2.06 -4.30
N GLU A 561 -24.15 3.12 -3.49
CA GLU A 561 -25.16 3.43 -2.48
C GLU A 561 -26.15 4.45 -3.08
N ASP A 562 -27.45 4.26 -2.83
CA ASP A 562 -28.44 5.26 -3.27
C ASP A 562 -28.17 6.59 -2.57
N ALA A 563 -28.34 7.71 -3.29
CA ALA A 563 -28.02 9.09 -2.86
C ALA A 563 -28.71 9.58 -1.57
N SER A 564 -29.45 8.72 -0.86
CA SER A 564 -30.05 9.00 0.44
C SER A 564 -29.08 8.98 1.62
N ALA A 565 -27.83 8.54 1.43
CA ALA A 565 -26.76 8.67 2.42
C ALA A 565 -26.09 10.06 2.37
N ASN A 566 -26.88 11.13 2.44
CA ASN A 566 -26.41 12.50 2.65
C ASN A 566 -25.77 12.66 4.05
N VAL A 567 -24.70 11.93 4.41
CA VAL A 567 -24.09 12.04 5.75
C VAL A 567 -22.61 11.64 5.79
N THR A 568 -21.73 12.32 5.07
CA THR A 568 -20.28 12.26 5.35
C THR A 568 -19.76 13.57 5.94
N THR A 569 -20.17 14.72 5.42
CA THR A 569 -19.62 16.02 5.82
C THR A 569 -20.02 16.47 7.23
N GLU A 570 -21.28 16.30 7.66
CA GLU A 570 -21.71 16.70 9.01
C GLU A 570 -21.27 15.75 10.14
N ARG A 571 -20.75 14.56 9.80
CA ARG A 571 -20.42 13.50 10.76
C ARG A 571 -18.97 13.46 11.21
N LEU A 572 -18.05 14.09 10.48
CA LEU A 572 -16.63 14.16 10.82
C LEU A 572 -16.39 15.29 11.83
N LYS A 573 -16.87 15.10 13.06
CA LYS A 573 -16.53 16.00 14.17
C LYS A 573 -15.03 15.92 14.45
N ARG A 574 -14.38 17.07 14.64
CA ARG A 574 -13.00 17.14 15.12
C ARG A 574 -12.90 16.38 16.43
N LEU A 575 -11.98 15.42 16.50
CA LEU A 575 -11.70 14.68 17.72
C LEU A 575 -10.78 15.52 18.62
N PRO A 576 -11.02 15.59 19.94
CA PRO A 576 -10.20 16.37 20.86
C PRO A 576 -8.85 15.70 21.19
N ILE A 577 -8.60 14.49 20.69
CA ILE A 577 -7.39 13.72 21.00
C ILE A 577 -6.14 14.37 20.40
N VAL A 578 -5.12 14.52 21.25
CA VAL A 578 -3.76 14.92 20.89
C VAL A 578 -2.78 13.90 21.46
N ILE A 579 -1.85 13.43 20.63
CA ILE A 579 -0.88 12.39 21.02
C ILE A 579 0.54 12.93 20.80
N SER A 580 1.36 12.99 21.84
CA SER A 580 2.79 13.33 21.71
C SER A 580 3.63 12.05 21.69
N ALA A 581 4.43 11.92 20.63
CA ALA A 581 5.40 10.86 20.44
C ALA A 581 6.85 11.32 20.68
N LYS A 582 7.05 12.44 21.42
CA LYS A 582 8.37 13.03 21.67
C LYS A 582 9.26 12.15 22.54
N SER A 583 8.74 11.71 23.70
CA SER A 583 9.49 10.89 24.66
C SER A 583 9.24 9.38 24.50
N SER A 584 8.04 9.02 24.04
CA SER A 584 7.58 7.64 23.90
C SER A 584 6.76 7.53 22.62
N GLY A 585 7.09 6.62 21.70
CA GLY A 585 6.32 6.39 20.48
C GLY A 585 6.75 5.14 19.74
N ASN A 586 6.08 4.80 18.64
CA ASN A 586 6.49 3.70 17.75
C ASN A 586 7.03 4.25 16.42
N VAL A 587 7.14 3.36 15.42
CA VAL A 587 7.51 3.68 14.04
C VAL A 587 6.68 4.83 13.43
N ALA A 588 5.41 5.02 13.84
CA ALA A 588 4.53 6.02 13.24
C ALA A 588 5.00 7.47 13.44
N ARG A 589 5.83 7.73 14.48
CA ARG A 589 6.41 9.06 14.74
C ARG A 589 7.37 9.54 13.63
N PHE A 590 7.81 8.63 12.76
CA PHE A 590 8.68 8.91 11.62
C PHE A 590 7.92 8.98 10.29
N LEU A 591 6.58 8.88 10.30
CA LEU A 591 5.79 9.03 9.08
C LEU A 591 5.79 10.50 8.67
N ASN A 592 6.42 10.82 7.53
CA ASN A 592 6.54 12.18 7.05
C ASN A 592 5.24 12.73 6.45
N HIS A 593 5.20 14.06 6.33
CA HIS A 593 4.14 14.76 5.64
C HIS A 593 4.22 14.59 4.13
N SER A 594 3.07 14.33 3.49
CA SER A 594 2.91 14.58 2.06
C SER A 594 1.58 15.26 1.72
N CYS A 595 1.62 16.17 0.75
CA CYS A 595 0.42 16.74 0.13
C CYS A 595 -0.31 15.71 -0.74
N SER A 596 0.39 14.68 -1.26
CA SER A 596 -0.16 13.51 -1.96
C SER A 596 0.19 12.22 -1.19
N PRO A 597 -0.40 12.02 0.01
CA PRO A 597 -0.04 10.92 0.89
C PRO A 597 -0.48 9.57 0.34
N ASN A 598 0.16 8.51 0.82
CA ASN A 598 -0.28 7.14 0.56
C ASN A 598 -0.94 6.48 1.79
N LEU A 599 -1.00 7.16 2.93
CA LEU A 599 -1.69 6.72 4.14
C LEU A 599 -2.88 7.62 4.52
N ILE A 600 -3.90 6.99 5.09
CA ILE A 600 -5.05 7.61 5.75
C ILE A 600 -5.14 7.07 7.18
N TRP A 601 -5.60 7.88 8.12
CA TRP A 601 -5.84 7.44 9.49
C TRP A 601 -7.34 7.25 9.74
N GLN A 602 -7.68 6.30 10.61
CA GLN A 602 -9.03 5.88 10.98
C GLN A 602 -9.09 5.74 12.51
N PRO A 603 -10.02 6.44 13.19
CA PRO A 603 -10.34 6.24 14.60
C PRO A 603 -10.91 4.86 14.81
N VAL A 604 -10.30 4.11 15.72
CA VAL A 604 -10.72 2.75 16.08
C VAL A 604 -10.93 2.65 17.59
N GLN A 605 -12.02 2.02 17.98
CA GLN A 605 -12.33 1.74 19.38
C GLN A 605 -12.50 0.23 19.61
N TYR A 606 -11.81 -0.30 20.62
CA TYR A 606 -11.95 -1.72 20.98
C TYR A 606 -11.74 -2.06 22.47
N ASP A 607 -11.05 -1.22 23.24
CA ASP A 607 -10.63 -1.50 24.62
C ASP A 607 -11.34 -0.64 25.69
N HIS A 608 -11.93 0.49 25.31
CA HIS A 608 -12.77 1.33 26.15
C HIS A 608 -14.01 1.89 25.43
N GLY A 609 -14.94 2.49 26.18
CA GLY A 609 -16.20 3.04 25.65
C GLY A 609 -16.16 4.55 25.37
N ASP A 610 -15.04 5.23 25.60
CA ASP A 610 -14.90 6.66 25.39
C ASP A 610 -14.43 7.03 23.98
N ASN A 611 -15.39 7.34 23.11
CA ASN A 611 -15.14 7.78 21.73
C ASN A 611 -14.35 9.10 21.60
N SER A 612 -14.07 9.81 22.69
CA SER A 612 -13.29 11.05 22.66
C SER A 612 -11.79 10.79 22.49
N TYR A 613 -11.34 9.59 22.88
CA TYR A 613 -9.93 9.19 22.86
C TYR A 613 -9.73 7.87 22.11
N PRO A 614 -10.13 7.78 20.83
CA PRO A 614 -9.97 6.54 20.06
C PRO A 614 -8.50 6.27 19.77
N HIS A 615 -8.19 5.03 19.40
CA HIS A 615 -6.91 4.71 18.79
C HIS A 615 -6.84 5.28 17.37
N ILE A 616 -5.70 5.86 17.00
CA ILE A 616 -5.46 6.42 15.67
C ILE A 616 -4.68 5.40 14.84
N MET A 617 -5.37 4.75 13.90
CA MET A 617 -4.82 3.65 13.12
C MET A 617 -4.60 4.06 11.67
N PHE A 618 -3.39 3.88 11.14
CA PHE A 618 -3.08 4.16 9.73
C PHE A 618 -3.40 2.98 8.83
N PHE A 619 -3.94 3.29 7.66
CA PHE A 619 -4.25 2.37 6.58
C PHE A 619 -3.71 2.88 5.25
N ALA A 620 -3.34 1.97 4.35
CA ALA A 620 -2.91 2.33 3.00
C ALA A 620 -4.09 2.87 2.16
N MET A 621 -3.94 4.05 1.56
CA MET A 621 -4.94 4.62 0.67
C MET A 621 -4.92 3.96 -0.71
N LYS A 622 -3.73 3.59 -1.18
CA LYS A 622 -3.46 3.01 -2.51
C LYS A 622 -2.56 1.79 -2.39
N HIS A 623 -2.31 1.12 -3.51
CA HIS A 623 -1.26 0.11 -3.57
C HIS A 623 0.11 0.79 -3.42
N ILE A 624 0.95 0.27 -2.54
CA ILE A 624 2.27 0.86 -2.24
C ILE A 624 3.35 -0.17 -2.60
N PRO A 625 4.18 0.11 -3.62
CA PRO A 625 5.34 -0.72 -3.93
C PRO A 625 6.32 -0.80 -2.75
N PRO A 626 7.08 -1.89 -2.62
CA PRO A 626 8.17 -1.96 -1.65
C PRO A 626 9.13 -0.78 -1.80
N MET A 627 9.75 -0.36 -0.70
CA MET A 627 10.70 0.75 -0.60
C MET A 627 10.12 2.15 -0.87
N THR A 628 8.81 2.27 -1.13
CA THR A 628 8.13 3.57 -1.20
C THR A 628 7.98 4.14 0.21
N GLU A 629 8.30 5.43 0.37
CA GLU A 629 8.10 6.14 1.64
C GLU A 629 6.62 6.21 2.01
N LEU A 630 6.31 5.92 3.27
CA LEU A 630 4.98 5.98 3.85
C LEU A 630 4.75 7.38 4.42
N THR A 631 3.72 8.07 3.93
CA THR A 631 3.45 9.47 4.26
C THR A 631 1.96 9.70 4.52
N TYR A 632 1.64 10.66 5.39
CA TYR A 632 0.27 11.11 5.63
C TYR A 632 0.15 12.63 5.56
N ASP A 633 -1.08 13.13 5.44
CA ASP A 633 -1.33 14.56 5.49
C ASP A 633 -1.40 15.03 6.96
N TYR A 634 -0.46 15.89 7.37
CA TYR A 634 -0.43 16.46 8.73
C TYR A 634 -1.59 17.44 8.97
N GLY A 635 -2.31 17.83 7.91
CA GLY A 635 -3.28 18.91 7.94
C GLY A 635 -2.62 20.27 7.80
N THR A 636 -3.40 21.32 8.02
CA THR A 636 -2.90 22.70 8.11
C THR A 636 -3.24 23.23 9.49
N ARG A 637 -2.22 23.51 10.30
CA ARG A 637 -2.41 24.03 11.67
C ARG A 637 -2.04 25.52 11.69
N GLY A 638 -2.93 26.38 11.19
CA GLY A 638 -2.67 27.83 11.17
C GLY A 638 -3.72 28.65 10.43
N ALA A 639 -3.69 29.98 10.62
CA ALA A 639 -4.56 30.90 9.89
C ALA A 639 -4.19 30.93 8.39
N PRO A 640 -5.17 30.99 7.47
CA PRO A 640 -4.90 31.07 6.03
C PRO A 640 -3.98 32.24 5.66
N PRO A 641 -3.23 32.15 4.55
CA PRO A 641 -2.44 33.26 4.03
C PRO A 641 -3.34 34.48 3.83
N GLY A 642 -3.07 35.57 4.56
CA GLY A 642 -3.83 36.83 4.47
C GLY A 642 -4.48 37.30 5.78
N ILE A 643 -4.59 36.44 6.80
CA ILE A 643 -5.06 36.83 8.15
C ILE A 643 -3.86 36.95 9.09
N LYS A 644 -2.96 37.91 8.80
CA LYS A 644 -1.91 38.29 9.76
C LYS A 644 -2.55 39.07 10.91
N GLY A 645 -2.45 38.58 12.14
CA GLY A 645 -2.58 39.40 13.34
C GLY A 645 -3.87 39.31 14.18
N LYS A 646 -4.72 38.27 14.06
CA LYS A 646 -5.88 38.09 14.97
C LYS A 646 -5.74 37.00 16.04
N PHE A 647 -4.71 36.16 15.99
CA PHE A 647 -4.44 35.16 17.03
C PHE A 647 -2.96 35.24 17.45
N PRO A 648 -2.64 35.79 18.63
CA PRO A 648 -1.25 35.98 19.07
C PRO A 648 -0.45 34.67 19.27
N ASN A 649 -1.10 33.49 19.23
CA ASN A 649 -0.49 32.17 19.44
C ASN A 649 -0.72 31.18 18.27
N ALA A 650 -0.88 31.65 17.03
CA ALA A 650 -1.00 30.72 15.88
C ALA A 650 0.36 30.04 15.61
N PRO A 651 0.42 28.70 15.46
CA PRO A 651 1.65 27.96 15.12
C PRO A 651 2.27 28.51 13.82
N LYS A 652 3.60 28.47 13.72
CA LYS A 652 4.28 28.89 12.49
C LYS A 652 4.13 27.76 11.46
N LEU A 653 3.62 28.08 10.28
CA LEU A 653 3.59 27.14 9.17
C LEU A 653 5.01 26.71 8.80
N LYS A 654 5.25 25.40 8.66
CA LYS A 654 6.54 24.85 8.22
C LYS A 654 6.54 24.67 6.70
N PRO A 655 7.67 24.96 6.01
CA PRO A 655 7.76 24.75 4.58
C PRO A 655 7.61 23.26 4.26
N CYS A 656 6.84 22.95 3.22
CA CYS A 656 6.59 21.59 2.79
C CYS A 656 7.62 21.15 1.76
N LEU A 657 8.34 20.07 2.05
CA LEU A 657 9.38 19.47 1.19
C LEU A 657 8.95 18.13 0.57
N CYS A 658 7.65 17.81 0.60
CA CYS A 658 7.15 16.50 0.16
C CYS A 658 7.33 16.17 -1.34
N GLY A 659 7.79 17.13 -2.14
CA GLY A 659 8.01 16.96 -3.57
C GLY A 659 6.74 16.78 -4.42
N SER A 660 5.53 16.74 -3.85
CA SER A 660 4.30 16.56 -4.65
C SER A 660 4.09 17.68 -5.68
N THR A 661 3.60 17.34 -6.88
CA THR A 661 3.19 18.30 -7.92
C THR A 661 2.10 19.26 -7.44
N ASN A 662 1.26 18.81 -6.50
CA ASN A 662 0.21 19.60 -5.86
C ASN A 662 0.54 19.95 -4.41
N CYS A 663 1.82 20.20 -4.14
CA CYS A 663 2.28 20.65 -2.84
C CYS A 663 1.62 21.98 -2.43
N ARG A 664 1.10 22.04 -1.19
CA ARG A 664 0.52 23.26 -0.60
C ARG A 664 1.58 24.31 -0.23
N GLY A 665 2.86 24.01 -0.37
CA GLY A 665 3.99 24.87 -0.01
C GLY A 665 4.32 24.91 1.49
N SER A 666 3.33 24.71 2.36
CA SER A 666 3.52 24.65 3.82
C SER A 666 2.42 23.85 4.52
N PHE A 667 2.65 23.47 5.78
CA PHE A 667 1.67 22.82 6.65
C PHE A 667 1.68 23.39 8.07
#